data_AF-A0A7Y0JVY8-F1
#
_entry.id   AF-A0A7Y0JVY8-F1
#
_cell.length_a   1.000
_cell.length_b   1.000
_cell.length_c   1.000
_cell.angle_alpha   90.00
_cell.angle_beta   90.00
_cell.angle_gamma   90.00
#
_symmetry.space_group_name_H-M   'P 1'
#
loop_
_entity.id
_entity.type
_entity.pdbx_description
1 polymer ?
#
loop_
_entity_poly.entity_id
_entity_poly.type
_entity_poly.pdbx_seq_one_letter_code
_entity_poly.pdbx_strand_id
1 'polypeptide(L)'
;MSRPKSRDIGEQMQIDRRQLFVVGGAAVAAGALSESSAWANGRDDNNGPGHGDHGNGHDGHDDGHGGDEGHGEPKGIWLPGDTHVHDDHSSDGSAPRQLSNQRDAGNLPVSDQIAYGESVGLAFMPLTDHRTFDQHWDPLWKSDKLLLLTGEEANGSPHAIVLGATDDIVDGANPAGSASFRHLQQSIWAAHAEDAYWQVAHADDGEFTKGVGPNDNASAIGVDGVELFNVSSDPDTEIDYAENRWNKGFRFGATGASDSHFKELRPVSAPGAPTTWVFAAERSVRAILDALRAGRTTISYNQDGPFVTLEADVDGDGRYEAIGGDEIIVQHGVSKKATLRVRLKGAKGMRVIVYASPGRSAGALATIVPTKDDETHVLPLKPTGDHSWFRAEVRAPGALAGRDSDPALPDQLRGATSPVFVSMRQAPSPAPELPIPPATTTDDHASLVFGGQGSFAGFADLAVSGRDTHVVAQVHRDSRTTVVYRRVGGPEVTLSGDSGTAKAPRIVASGDDVWVVWQDERGHEQPHRPAIYLRHSRNGGKSFDSAVRLSTGTGRAEQPAIALVDNRHPVVAWADNTNGAFDVYAMVVGTDRTPVNLSAAGKTIVVGTAADARSPIYPASLFPSVAVTRSGRVIVTWQDNRFDPDAGWTGHTPPEGQPASGGTTPDNWEILASVRSNGKWGASVRVNPHDDAADRHPSVTVDGAGSFVVAWETKALSASGANLSLKASRSTDGTTWSPAEPIAVEPAAMSQRPKLDTDSDGVVRAVWYDSRSDDWRWMVYTSRRTGSGWSAAVQLTTRGNATWPALDKGSVVFTTDRRAERVQRDHTQEIFLTHAK
;
A
#
# COMPACT_ATOMS: atom_id res chain seq x y z
N MET A 1 4.27 -20.36 -39.20
CA MET A 1 4.21 -21.29 -38.04
C MET A 1 5.55 -21.22 -37.32
N SER A 2 5.66 -20.35 -36.32
CA SER A 2 6.78 -20.28 -35.38
C SER A 2 6.16 -19.95 -34.02
N ARG A 3 6.20 -20.91 -33.10
CA ARG A 3 5.73 -20.72 -31.73
C ARG A 3 6.62 -19.68 -31.03
N PRO A 4 6.07 -18.70 -30.30
CA PRO A 4 6.88 -17.92 -29.37
C PRO A 4 7.28 -18.83 -28.21
N LYS A 5 8.56 -18.78 -27.82
CA LYS A 5 9.05 -19.44 -26.61
C LYS A 5 8.44 -18.73 -25.40
N SER A 6 7.66 -19.45 -24.61
CA SER A 6 7.32 -19.10 -23.23
C SER A 6 8.62 -18.96 -22.43
N ARG A 7 8.97 -17.75 -22.04
CA ARG A 7 9.83 -17.54 -20.86
C ARG A 7 8.87 -17.48 -19.67
N ASP A 8 8.53 -18.65 -19.16
CA ASP A 8 7.90 -18.83 -17.86
C ASP A 8 8.99 -19.33 -16.90
N ILE A 9 9.05 -18.67 -15.74
CA ILE A 9 9.28 -19.26 -14.42
C ILE A 9 10.49 -20.21 -14.35
N GLY A 10 11.70 -19.66 -14.19
CA GLY A 10 12.88 -20.53 -14.04
C GLY A 10 14.26 -19.88 -13.89
N GLU A 11 14.38 -18.56 -13.75
CA GLU A 11 15.61 -17.94 -13.25
C GLU A 11 15.36 -17.48 -11.81
N GLN A 12 15.05 -18.46 -10.95
CA GLN A 12 15.16 -18.28 -9.51
C GLN A 12 16.63 -18.07 -9.17
N MET A 13 16.87 -17.12 -8.26
CA MET A 13 18.07 -16.96 -7.46
C MET A 13 18.68 -18.33 -7.13
N GLN A 14 19.64 -18.79 -7.93
CA GLN A 14 20.39 -19.99 -7.58
C GLN A 14 21.21 -19.63 -6.36
N ILE A 15 20.85 -20.18 -5.21
CA ILE A 15 21.75 -20.25 -4.06
C ILE A 15 23.02 -20.95 -4.57
N ASP A 16 24.07 -20.18 -4.84
CA ASP A 16 25.39 -20.77 -4.99
C ASP A 16 25.69 -21.41 -3.66
N ARG A 17 25.92 -22.73 -3.66
CA ARG A 17 26.25 -23.53 -2.47
C ARG A 17 27.32 -22.85 -1.59
N ARG A 18 28.12 -21.93 -2.15
CA ARG A 18 29.02 -21.01 -1.44
C ARG A 18 28.40 -20.28 -0.24
N GLN A 19 27.16 -19.78 -0.30
CA GLN A 19 26.56 -19.01 0.81
C GLN A 19 26.38 -19.87 2.08
N LEU A 20 25.90 -21.11 1.93
CA LEU A 20 25.79 -22.09 3.03
C LEU A 20 27.16 -22.52 3.58
N PHE A 21 28.23 -22.52 2.75
CA PHE A 21 29.59 -22.82 3.22
C PHE A 21 30.28 -21.64 3.91
N VAL A 22 29.95 -20.39 3.58
CA VAL A 22 30.51 -19.19 4.24
C VAL A 22 30.09 -19.10 5.71
N VAL A 23 28.91 -19.60 6.07
CA VAL A 23 28.44 -19.71 7.47
C VAL A 23 29.35 -20.63 8.31
N GLY A 24 30.05 -21.58 7.70
CA GLY A 24 31.03 -22.44 8.38
C GLY A 24 32.37 -21.75 8.72
N GLY A 25 32.67 -20.59 8.11
CA GLY A 25 33.96 -19.90 8.24
C GLY A 25 33.93 -18.59 9.04
N ALA A 26 32.76 -17.98 9.25
CA ALA A 26 32.60 -16.68 9.88
C ALA A 26 32.25 -16.73 11.39
N ALA A 27 32.55 -17.85 12.07
CA ALA A 27 32.24 -18.03 13.48
C ALA A 27 33.37 -17.56 14.42
N VAL A 28 33.84 -16.31 14.32
CA VAL A 28 34.58 -15.64 15.41
C VAL A 28 34.43 -14.11 15.31
N ALA A 29 33.38 -13.56 15.93
CA ALA A 29 33.37 -12.26 16.63
C ALA A 29 31.92 -11.88 17.00
N ALA A 30 31.33 -12.58 17.96
CA ALA A 30 30.13 -12.12 18.65
C ALA A 30 30.45 -12.05 20.15
N GLY A 31 30.55 -10.84 20.67
CA GLY A 31 30.84 -10.59 22.08
C GLY A 31 30.21 -9.28 22.53
N ALA A 32 29.28 -9.42 23.48
CA ALA A 32 28.60 -8.40 24.27
C ALA A 32 27.42 -7.66 23.60
N LEU A 33 26.21 -8.18 23.86
CA LEU A 33 24.96 -7.43 23.84
C LEU A 33 25.00 -6.38 24.97
N SER A 34 24.86 -5.10 24.64
CA SER A 34 24.52 -4.06 25.61
C SER A 34 23.11 -3.55 25.36
N GLU A 35 22.37 -3.33 26.43
CA GLU A 35 20.99 -2.85 26.45
C GLU A 35 20.80 -1.60 25.57
N SER A 36 19.82 -1.67 24.67
CA SER A 36 19.40 -0.56 23.81
C SER A 36 18.63 0.48 24.63
N SER A 37 19.18 1.69 24.74
CA SER A 37 18.44 2.85 25.26
C SER A 37 17.58 3.46 24.15
N ALA A 38 16.26 3.40 24.29
CA ALA A 38 15.32 4.15 23.48
C ALA A 38 15.63 5.65 23.50
N TRP A 39 15.73 6.29 22.34
CA TRP A 39 15.95 7.73 22.22
C TRP A 39 14.61 8.47 22.09
N ALA A 40 14.30 9.28 23.11
CA ALA A 40 13.25 10.28 23.09
C ALA A 40 13.86 11.68 23.22
N ASN A 41 13.47 12.57 22.29
CA ASN A 41 13.45 14.03 22.35
C ASN A 41 14.66 14.79 22.94
N GLY A 42 15.45 15.42 22.07
CA GLY A 42 16.19 16.64 22.42
C GLY A 42 15.30 17.87 22.19
N ARG A 43 14.65 18.37 23.24
CA ARG A 43 14.24 19.79 23.31
C ARG A 43 15.30 20.51 24.15
N ASP A 44 15.79 21.63 23.63
CA ASP A 44 16.59 22.58 24.39
C ASP A 44 15.65 23.44 25.24
N ASP A 45 15.65 23.16 26.54
CA ASP A 45 14.90 23.92 27.54
C ASP A 45 15.75 25.13 27.97
N ASN A 46 15.42 26.32 27.47
CA ASN A 46 15.88 27.56 28.08
C ASN A 46 14.70 28.53 28.17
N ASN A 47 14.05 28.58 29.33
CA ASN A 47 13.22 29.74 29.68
C ASN A 47 13.28 30.06 31.17
N GLY A 48 13.75 31.27 31.47
CA GLY A 48 13.49 31.95 32.74
C GLY A 48 12.06 32.54 32.74
N PRO A 49 11.52 32.92 33.92
CA PRO A 49 10.08 33.09 34.09
C PRO A 49 9.61 34.49 33.67
N GLY A 50 8.51 34.55 32.92
CA GLY A 50 7.83 35.79 32.56
C GLY A 50 6.31 35.58 32.45
N HIS A 51 5.62 36.13 33.45
CA HIS A 51 4.20 36.46 33.59
C HIS A 51 3.26 36.29 32.37
N GLY A 52 2.10 35.68 32.65
CA GLY A 52 1.04 35.42 31.68
C GLY A 52 0.13 36.59 31.33
N ASP A 53 -0.71 36.35 30.31
CA ASP A 53 -2.04 36.94 30.15
C ASP A 53 -2.89 36.02 29.26
N HIS A 54 -4.21 36.02 29.51
CA HIS A 54 -5.23 35.26 28.82
C HIS A 54 -5.56 35.89 27.46
N GLY A 55 -5.78 35.07 26.43
CA GLY A 55 -6.24 35.55 25.12
C GLY A 55 -6.82 34.44 24.25
N ASN A 56 -8.09 34.61 23.89
CA ASN A 56 -8.98 33.71 23.17
C ASN A 56 -8.80 33.87 21.64
N GLY A 57 -8.90 32.79 20.86
CA GLY A 57 -9.47 32.83 19.51
C GLY A 57 -8.56 32.57 18.29
N HIS A 58 -9.13 31.75 17.40
CA HIS A 58 -8.97 31.64 15.94
C HIS A 58 -8.13 30.49 15.37
N ASP A 59 -8.89 29.54 14.80
CA ASP A 59 -8.51 28.51 13.86
C ASP A 59 -7.97 29.15 12.57
N GLY A 60 -6.75 28.77 12.19
CA GLY A 60 -6.14 29.12 10.91
C GLY A 60 -6.06 27.88 10.04
N HIS A 61 -6.84 27.84 8.96
CA HIS A 61 -6.55 27.05 7.77
C HIS A 61 -5.24 27.55 7.17
N ASP A 62 -4.29 26.65 6.95
CA ASP A 62 -3.09 26.91 6.17
C ASP A 62 -3.32 26.35 4.76
N ASP A 63 -3.78 27.23 3.87
CA ASP A 63 -4.01 26.94 2.46
C ASP A 63 -2.69 27.21 1.71
N GLY A 64 -2.05 26.15 1.23
CA GLY A 64 -0.80 26.23 0.50
C GLY A 64 -0.91 27.02 -0.81
N HIS A 65 -0.45 28.27 -0.81
CA HIS A 65 0.00 28.98 -1.99
C HIS A 65 1.24 29.83 -1.68
N GLY A 66 2.23 29.74 -2.56
CA GLY A 66 3.60 30.20 -2.32
C GLY A 66 3.76 31.70 -2.03
N GLY A 67 4.65 31.97 -1.07
CA GLY A 67 5.19 33.29 -0.78
C GLY A 67 6.04 33.26 0.50
N ASP A 68 7.36 33.06 0.35
CA ASP A 68 8.43 33.61 1.21
C ASP A 68 8.19 33.68 2.74
N GLU A 69 7.68 32.62 3.36
CA GLU A 69 7.67 32.45 4.82
C GLU A 69 8.59 31.29 5.20
N GLY A 70 9.66 31.58 5.96
CA GLY A 70 10.69 30.61 6.33
C GLY A 70 10.09 29.38 7.01
N HIS A 71 10.15 28.24 6.32
CA HIS A 71 9.77 26.95 6.89
C HIS A 71 10.64 26.70 8.12
N GLY A 72 10.02 26.46 9.28
CA GLY A 72 10.78 26.06 10.46
C GLY A 72 11.49 24.73 10.23
N GLU A 73 12.55 24.47 11.00
CA GLU A 73 13.27 23.19 10.96
C GLU A 73 12.29 21.99 11.03
N PRO A 74 12.46 20.96 10.19
CA PRO A 74 11.60 19.79 10.20
C PRO A 74 11.51 19.16 11.58
N LYS A 75 10.29 18.86 12.02
CA LYS A 75 10.01 18.22 13.31
C LYS A 75 9.59 16.77 13.09
N GLY A 76 10.14 15.87 13.89
CA GLY A 76 9.86 14.45 13.78
C GLY A 76 10.81 13.61 14.63
N ILE A 77 10.70 12.29 14.45
CA ILE A 77 11.50 11.27 15.13
C ILE A 77 12.06 10.30 14.09
N TRP A 78 13.30 9.86 14.30
CA TRP A 78 13.90 8.81 13.48
C TRP A 78 13.45 7.45 14.00
N LEU A 79 12.79 6.68 13.14
CA LEU A 79 12.28 5.35 13.43
C LEU A 79 13.08 4.32 12.61
N PRO A 80 13.77 3.36 13.25
CA PRO A 80 14.45 2.28 12.53
C PRO A 80 13.44 1.28 12.00
N GLY A 81 13.64 0.80 10.78
CA GLY A 81 12.82 -0.26 10.22
C GLY A 81 13.50 -0.93 9.04
N ASP A 82 12.70 -1.72 8.36
CA ASP A 82 13.01 -2.35 7.09
C ASP A 82 11.88 -2.06 6.11
N THR A 83 12.16 -2.12 4.82
CA THR A 83 11.16 -1.95 3.77
C THR A 83 10.91 -3.22 2.98
N HIS A 84 11.74 -4.26 3.11
CA HIS A 84 11.69 -5.45 2.25
C HIS A 84 12.06 -6.70 3.06
N VAL A 85 11.06 -7.50 3.44
CA VAL A 85 11.20 -8.68 4.29
C VAL A 85 10.22 -9.76 3.83
N HIS A 86 10.70 -10.98 3.65
CA HIS A 86 9.91 -12.10 3.18
C HIS A 86 9.60 -13.10 4.29
N ASP A 87 8.55 -13.89 4.08
CA ASP A 87 8.24 -15.06 4.90
C ASP A 87 7.72 -16.21 4.05
N ASP A 88 7.35 -17.32 4.67
CA ASP A 88 6.90 -18.51 3.95
C ASP A 88 5.66 -18.29 3.04
N HIS A 89 4.97 -17.14 3.04
CA HIS A 89 3.83 -16.87 2.13
C HIS A 89 4.26 -16.81 0.66
N SER A 90 5.50 -16.42 0.39
CA SER A 90 6.13 -16.55 -0.92
C SER A 90 6.88 -17.89 -1.08
N SER A 91 7.02 -18.32 -2.32
CA SER A 91 7.68 -19.59 -2.66
C SER A 91 9.16 -19.62 -2.23
N ASP A 92 9.80 -18.46 -2.21
CA ASP A 92 11.20 -18.24 -1.93
C ASP A 92 11.46 -17.72 -0.51
N GLY A 93 10.44 -17.41 0.28
CA GLY A 93 10.63 -16.88 1.63
C GLY A 93 11.10 -17.88 2.70
N SER A 94 11.61 -19.06 2.31
CA SER A 94 12.50 -19.85 3.16
C SER A 94 13.41 -20.81 2.40
N ALA A 95 14.54 -21.18 3.03
CA ALA A 95 15.55 -22.02 2.40
C ALA A 95 15.03 -23.42 2.02
N PRO A 96 14.26 -24.14 2.87
CA PRO A 96 13.68 -25.42 2.46
C PRO A 96 12.77 -25.31 1.25
N ARG A 97 11.90 -24.28 1.19
CA ARG A 97 10.98 -24.08 0.08
C ARG A 97 11.72 -23.78 -1.22
N GLN A 98 12.67 -22.84 -1.18
CA GLN A 98 13.41 -22.45 -2.38
C GLN A 98 14.30 -23.60 -2.89
N LEU A 99 15.05 -24.27 -2.01
CA LEU A 99 15.99 -25.34 -2.41
C LEU A 99 15.31 -26.62 -2.92
N SER A 100 14.07 -26.87 -2.50
CA SER A 100 13.31 -28.06 -2.85
C SER A 100 12.35 -27.84 -4.02
N ASN A 101 12.28 -26.62 -4.57
CA ASN A 101 11.22 -26.19 -5.49
C ASN A 101 9.84 -26.45 -4.89
N GLN A 102 9.59 -25.91 -3.70
CA GLN A 102 8.33 -25.97 -2.94
C GLN A 102 7.97 -27.33 -2.34
N ARG A 103 8.81 -28.35 -2.48
CA ARG A 103 8.50 -29.72 -2.04
C ARG A 103 8.62 -29.95 -0.54
N ASP A 104 9.49 -29.18 0.13
CA ASP A 104 9.73 -29.28 1.55
C ASP A 104 8.97 -28.18 2.29
N ALA A 105 8.60 -28.47 3.55
CA ALA A 105 7.91 -27.51 4.41
C ALA A 105 8.78 -26.28 4.70
N GLY A 106 8.14 -25.10 4.68
CA GLY A 106 8.76 -23.84 5.10
C GLY A 106 9.11 -23.82 6.59
N ASN A 107 10.03 -22.94 6.95
CA ASN A 107 10.52 -22.81 8.31
C ASN A 107 10.60 -21.36 8.84
N LEU A 108 10.03 -20.41 8.10
CA LEU A 108 10.03 -18.98 8.38
C LEU A 108 8.58 -18.44 8.42
N PRO A 109 7.82 -18.73 9.50
CA PRO A 109 6.47 -18.20 9.63
C PRO A 109 6.50 -16.69 9.92
N VAL A 110 5.40 -16.01 9.59
CA VAL A 110 5.12 -14.59 9.91
C VAL A 110 5.60 -14.19 11.32
N SER A 111 5.26 -15.01 12.33
CA SER A 111 5.63 -14.71 13.72
C SER A 111 7.13 -14.73 14.01
N ASP A 112 7.92 -15.51 13.26
CA ASP A 112 9.38 -15.59 13.47
C ASP A 112 10.06 -14.31 12.96
N GLN A 113 9.63 -13.79 11.81
CA GLN A 113 10.12 -12.50 11.30
C GLN A 113 9.72 -11.34 12.20
N ILE A 114 8.45 -11.29 12.62
CA ILE A 114 7.97 -10.26 13.56
C ILE A 114 8.74 -10.34 14.89
N ALA A 115 8.90 -11.53 15.46
CA ALA A 115 9.64 -11.71 16.71
C ALA A 115 11.12 -11.30 16.57
N TYR A 116 11.73 -11.57 15.42
CA TYR A 116 13.09 -11.11 15.15
C TYR A 116 13.15 -9.58 15.08
N GLY A 117 12.28 -8.93 14.31
CA GLY A 117 12.19 -7.48 14.22
C GLY A 117 11.97 -6.81 15.59
N GLU A 118 11.14 -7.40 16.44
CA GLU A 118 10.99 -6.97 17.84
C GLU A 118 12.29 -7.12 18.65
N SER A 119 12.99 -8.25 18.47
CA SER A 119 14.18 -8.58 19.26
C SER A 119 15.35 -7.64 18.97
N VAL A 120 15.43 -7.12 17.74
CA VAL A 120 16.44 -6.15 17.33
C VAL A 120 15.95 -4.70 17.47
N GLY A 121 14.73 -4.47 17.96
CA GLY A 121 14.23 -3.14 18.27
C GLY A 121 13.82 -2.29 17.07
N LEU A 122 13.37 -2.91 15.96
CA LEU A 122 12.74 -2.13 14.88
C LEU A 122 11.51 -1.40 15.42
N ALA A 123 11.19 -0.24 14.84
CA ALA A 123 9.96 0.48 15.11
C ALA A 123 8.83 0.02 14.19
N PHE A 124 9.17 -0.36 12.95
CA PHE A 124 8.23 -0.80 11.94
C PHE A 124 8.83 -1.88 11.03
N MET A 125 7.96 -2.69 10.43
CA MET A 125 8.36 -3.72 9.48
C MET A 125 7.16 -4.13 8.60
N PRO A 126 7.30 -4.16 7.27
CA PRO A 126 6.35 -4.82 6.38
C PRO A 126 6.69 -6.31 6.21
N LEU A 127 5.77 -7.05 5.60
CA LEU A 127 6.05 -8.34 4.98
C LEU A 127 5.69 -8.21 3.51
N THR A 128 6.65 -8.46 2.62
CA THR A 128 6.61 -8.07 1.20
C THR A 128 6.77 -9.30 0.31
N ASP A 129 6.03 -10.35 0.59
CA ASP A 129 6.11 -11.60 -0.16
C ASP A 129 5.79 -11.42 -1.65
N HIS A 130 6.48 -12.19 -2.51
CA HIS A 130 6.35 -12.09 -3.96
C HIS A 130 4.92 -12.28 -4.45
N ARG A 131 4.35 -11.21 -5.03
CA ARG A 131 3.08 -11.18 -5.78
C ARG A 131 1.91 -11.76 -4.99
N THR A 132 1.92 -11.55 -3.67
CA THR A 132 0.83 -11.92 -2.77
C THR A 132 0.63 -10.88 -1.68
N PHE A 133 -0.62 -10.76 -1.26
CA PHE A 133 -1.06 -9.90 -0.17
C PHE A 133 -1.62 -10.73 1.01
N ASP A 134 -1.60 -12.07 0.89
CA ASP A 134 -2.31 -12.97 1.79
C ASP A 134 -1.68 -13.10 3.19
N GLN A 135 -0.39 -12.77 3.33
CA GLN A 135 0.34 -12.74 4.60
C GLN A 135 -0.30 -11.84 5.67
N HIS A 136 -1.05 -10.82 5.24
CA HIS A 136 -1.78 -9.93 6.16
C HIS A 136 -3.05 -10.56 6.70
N TRP A 137 -3.53 -11.65 6.09
CA TRP A 137 -4.68 -12.41 6.55
C TRP A 137 -4.30 -13.55 7.50
N ASP A 138 -2.99 -13.82 7.65
CA ASP A 138 -2.49 -14.75 8.65
C ASP A 138 -2.81 -14.24 10.08
N PRO A 139 -3.36 -15.09 10.98
CA PRO A 139 -3.65 -14.73 12.36
C PRO A 139 -2.40 -14.41 13.22
N LEU A 140 -1.21 -14.76 12.73
CA LEU A 140 0.08 -14.48 13.32
C LEU A 140 0.65 -13.12 12.90
N TRP A 141 0.03 -12.42 11.93
CA TRP A 141 0.40 -11.05 11.55
C TRP A 141 0.01 -10.04 12.64
N LYS A 142 0.69 -10.08 13.79
CA LYS A 142 0.37 -9.27 14.96
C LYS A 142 1.63 -8.97 15.76
N SER A 143 1.70 -7.77 16.33
CA SER A 143 2.75 -7.38 17.25
C SER A 143 2.21 -6.38 18.26
N ASP A 144 2.63 -6.48 19.52
CA ASP A 144 2.35 -5.49 20.55
C ASP A 144 3.43 -4.38 20.58
N LYS A 145 4.46 -4.48 19.72
CA LYS A 145 5.63 -3.58 19.72
C LYS A 145 5.89 -2.95 18.37
N LEU A 146 5.91 -3.72 17.28
CA LEU A 146 6.16 -3.24 15.92
C LEU A 146 4.91 -2.57 15.35
N LEU A 147 5.11 -1.46 14.65
CA LEU A 147 4.17 -0.98 13.64
C LEU A 147 4.26 -1.92 12.44
N LEU A 148 3.24 -2.75 12.25
CA LEU A 148 3.18 -3.61 11.06
C LEU A 148 2.61 -2.81 9.90
N LEU A 149 3.32 -2.83 8.77
CA LEU A 149 2.87 -2.24 7.52
C LEU A 149 2.38 -3.36 6.62
N THR A 150 1.30 -3.11 5.86
CA THR A 150 1.00 -3.98 4.74
C THR A 150 2.09 -3.83 3.67
N GLY A 151 2.49 -4.92 3.02
CA GLY A 151 3.57 -4.95 2.05
C GLY A 151 3.34 -5.94 0.92
N GLU A 152 3.90 -5.70 -0.26
CA GLU A 152 3.91 -6.66 -1.37
C GLU A 152 5.19 -6.44 -2.16
N GLU A 153 5.90 -7.51 -2.54
CA GLU A 153 6.83 -7.43 -3.67
C GLU A 153 6.03 -7.68 -4.96
N ALA A 154 5.56 -6.58 -5.51
CA ALA A 154 4.68 -6.54 -6.67
C ALA A 154 5.44 -6.75 -7.98
N ASN A 155 4.67 -7.04 -9.02
CA ASN A 155 5.11 -7.30 -10.40
C ASN A 155 5.96 -8.57 -10.59
N GLY A 156 6.03 -9.03 -11.85
CA GLY A 156 6.90 -10.13 -12.24
C GLY A 156 8.36 -9.70 -12.49
N SER A 157 8.54 -8.64 -13.28
CA SER A 157 9.82 -7.96 -13.54
C SER A 157 9.49 -6.62 -14.23
N PRO A 158 10.04 -5.48 -13.77
CA PRO A 158 10.94 -5.38 -12.61
C PRO A 158 10.21 -5.63 -11.29
N HIS A 159 10.95 -6.08 -10.28
CA HIS A 159 10.41 -6.21 -8.92
C HIS A 159 10.23 -4.83 -8.29
N ALA A 160 9.15 -4.68 -7.51
CA ALA A 160 8.87 -3.45 -6.81
C ALA A 160 8.25 -3.73 -5.46
N ILE A 161 8.53 -2.88 -4.48
CA ILE A 161 7.94 -2.96 -3.16
C ILE A 161 6.80 -1.95 -3.04
N VAL A 162 5.63 -2.44 -2.63
CA VAL A 162 4.47 -1.62 -2.31
C VAL A 162 4.24 -1.68 -0.81
N LEU A 163 4.22 -0.52 -0.14
CA LEU A 163 3.95 -0.45 1.30
C LEU A 163 2.69 0.36 1.61
N GLY A 164 1.87 -0.15 2.53
CA GLY A 164 0.68 0.53 3.03
C GLY A 164 -0.54 0.46 2.11
N ALA A 165 -0.51 -0.40 1.07
CA ALA A 165 -1.69 -0.65 0.24
C ALA A 165 -2.85 -1.20 1.07
N THR A 166 -4.07 -0.88 0.64
CA THR A 166 -5.30 -1.41 1.25
C THR A 166 -5.60 -2.80 0.71
N ASP A 167 -5.09 -3.11 -0.48
CA ASP A 167 -5.31 -4.37 -1.18
C ASP A 167 -4.15 -4.67 -2.16
N ASP A 168 -4.26 -5.76 -2.92
CA ASP A 168 -3.24 -6.22 -3.87
C ASP A 168 -3.03 -5.28 -5.07
N ILE A 169 -1.77 -5.11 -5.50
CA ILE A 169 -1.43 -4.42 -6.74
C ILE A 169 -1.28 -5.43 -7.89
N VAL A 170 -2.29 -5.46 -8.76
CA VAL A 170 -2.32 -6.43 -9.86
C VAL A 170 -1.44 -6.01 -11.04
N ASP A 171 -0.34 -6.72 -11.22
CA ASP A 171 0.50 -6.61 -12.41
C ASP A 171 -0.13 -7.27 -13.65
N GLY A 172 -0.55 -6.43 -14.60
CA GLY A 172 -1.28 -6.85 -15.78
C GLY A 172 -0.45 -7.34 -16.95
N ALA A 173 -1.16 -7.98 -17.89
CA ALA A 173 -0.56 -8.32 -19.16
C ALA A 173 -0.29 -7.04 -19.96
N ASN A 174 0.96 -6.85 -20.41
CA ASN A 174 1.28 -5.70 -21.23
C ASN A 174 0.59 -5.83 -22.62
N PRO A 175 -0.24 -4.86 -23.05
CA PRO A 175 -0.95 -4.94 -24.33
C PRO A 175 0.01 -5.05 -25.52
N ALA A 176 -0.35 -5.89 -26.50
CA ALA A 176 0.48 -6.11 -27.68
C ALA A 176 0.74 -4.80 -28.44
N GLY A 177 2.01 -4.50 -28.69
CA GLY A 177 2.44 -3.28 -29.39
C GLY A 177 2.49 -2.01 -28.54
N SER A 178 2.20 -2.09 -27.23
CA SER A 178 2.42 -0.98 -26.30
C SER A 178 3.87 -0.92 -25.81
N ALA A 179 4.25 0.19 -25.17
CA ALA A 179 5.55 0.30 -24.52
C ALA A 179 5.69 -0.78 -23.45
N SER A 180 6.87 -1.37 -23.32
CA SER A 180 7.17 -2.47 -22.39
C SER A 180 6.85 -2.12 -20.93
N PHE A 181 7.01 -0.85 -20.53
CA PHE A 181 6.77 -0.38 -19.15
C PHE A 181 5.32 0.07 -18.86
N ARG A 182 4.37 -0.05 -19.81
CA ARG A 182 2.99 0.44 -19.60
C ARG A 182 2.34 -0.21 -18.38
N HIS A 183 2.44 -1.52 -18.24
CA HIS A 183 1.88 -2.24 -17.09
C HIS A 183 2.50 -1.75 -15.76
N LEU A 184 3.83 -1.58 -15.71
CA LEU A 184 4.53 -0.99 -14.57
C LEU A 184 4.00 0.42 -14.22
N GLN A 185 3.80 1.28 -15.22
CA GLN A 185 3.24 2.61 -15.01
C GLN A 185 1.81 2.56 -14.44
N GLN A 186 1.01 1.58 -14.87
CA GLN A 186 -0.34 1.35 -14.36
C GLN A 186 -0.35 0.85 -12.91
N SER A 187 0.63 0.00 -12.53
CA SER A 187 0.83 -0.45 -11.15
C SER A 187 1.19 0.72 -10.23
N ILE A 188 2.08 1.63 -10.65
CA ILE A 188 2.41 2.85 -9.89
C ILE A 188 1.15 3.70 -9.66
N TRP A 189 0.34 3.91 -10.70
CA TRP A 189 -0.92 4.66 -10.55
C TRP A 189 -1.94 3.94 -9.65
N ALA A 190 -1.98 2.61 -9.67
CA ALA A 190 -2.85 1.84 -8.79
C ALA A 190 -2.42 1.99 -7.31
N ALA A 191 -1.11 1.86 -7.03
CA ALA A 191 -0.56 2.05 -5.69
C ALA A 191 -0.84 3.46 -5.15
N HIS A 192 -0.65 4.51 -5.96
CA HIS A 192 -0.94 5.89 -5.57
C HIS A 192 -2.42 6.17 -5.35
N ALA A 193 -3.31 5.48 -6.07
CA ALA A 193 -4.75 5.58 -5.84
C ALA A 193 -5.18 5.01 -4.47
N GLU A 194 -4.34 4.21 -3.84
CA GLU A 194 -4.54 3.68 -2.49
C GLU A 194 -3.77 4.46 -1.41
N ASP A 195 -3.06 5.52 -1.80
CA ASP A 195 -2.07 6.20 -0.97
C ASP A 195 -0.96 5.28 -0.45
N ALA A 196 -0.58 4.28 -1.24
CA ALA A 196 0.55 3.40 -0.96
C ALA A 196 1.88 4.03 -1.41
N TYR A 197 2.98 3.55 -0.84
CA TYR A 197 4.35 3.90 -1.22
C TYR A 197 4.86 2.90 -2.25
N TRP A 198 5.37 3.39 -3.39
CA TRP A 198 5.99 2.56 -4.43
C TRP A 198 7.51 2.69 -4.44
N GLN A 199 8.21 1.55 -4.31
CA GLN A 199 9.66 1.45 -4.33
C GLN A 199 10.17 0.52 -5.43
N VAL A 200 11.22 0.94 -6.13
CA VAL A 200 11.99 0.01 -6.98
C VAL A 200 12.84 -0.87 -6.08
N ALA A 201 12.66 -2.19 -6.18
CA ALA A 201 13.53 -3.17 -5.55
C ALA A 201 14.76 -3.37 -6.44
N HIS A 202 15.97 -3.35 -5.86
CA HIS A 202 17.25 -3.60 -6.54
C HIS A 202 17.22 -3.43 -8.08
N ALA A 203 17.33 -2.17 -8.54
CA ALA A 203 17.08 -1.74 -9.92
C ALA A 203 17.96 -2.43 -10.97
N ASP A 204 19.06 -3.06 -10.55
CA ASP A 204 19.88 -3.91 -11.42
C ASP A 204 19.20 -5.21 -11.89
N ASP A 205 18.03 -5.55 -11.32
CA ASP A 205 17.16 -6.67 -11.72
C ASP A 205 15.84 -6.24 -12.40
N GLY A 206 15.90 -5.23 -13.28
CA GLY A 206 14.76 -4.96 -14.15
C GLY A 206 14.68 -3.58 -14.79
N GLU A 207 15.43 -2.60 -14.29
CA GLU A 207 15.43 -1.22 -14.79
C GLU A 207 16.79 -0.77 -15.32
N PHE A 208 17.88 -1.36 -14.81
CA PHE A 208 19.23 -0.88 -15.05
C PHE A 208 20.20 -2.03 -15.32
N THR A 209 21.20 -1.78 -16.16
CA THR A 209 22.30 -2.73 -16.37
C THR A 209 23.62 -2.00 -16.30
N LYS A 210 24.51 -2.44 -15.40
CA LYS A 210 25.84 -1.84 -15.20
C LYS A 210 26.62 -1.75 -16.53
N GLY A 211 27.12 -0.56 -16.83
CA GLY A 211 27.87 -0.27 -18.06
C GLY A 211 27.05 -0.13 -19.34
N VAL A 212 25.75 -0.45 -19.31
CA VAL A 212 24.80 -0.21 -20.42
C VAL A 212 23.91 0.98 -20.10
N GLY A 213 23.34 1.02 -18.90
CA GLY A 213 22.47 2.08 -18.41
C GLY A 213 21.00 1.64 -18.27
N PRO A 214 20.07 2.60 -18.19
CA PRO A 214 18.64 2.36 -18.03
C PRO A 214 18.02 1.63 -19.23
N ASN A 215 17.04 0.76 -18.99
CA ASN A 215 16.19 0.18 -20.02
C ASN A 215 14.81 0.88 -20.07
N ASP A 216 13.86 0.33 -20.85
CA ASP A 216 12.53 0.94 -21.01
C ASP A 216 11.75 1.08 -19.68
N ASN A 217 11.89 0.15 -18.74
CA ASN A 217 11.20 0.17 -17.43
C ASN A 217 11.62 1.38 -16.58
N ALA A 218 12.87 1.84 -16.75
CA ALA A 218 13.37 3.06 -16.12
C ALA A 218 12.71 4.36 -16.61
N SER A 219 11.78 4.26 -17.59
CA SER A 219 10.93 5.37 -18.05
C SER A 219 9.69 5.61 -17.17
N ALA A 220 9.37 4.70 -16.25
CA ALA A 220 8.24 4.84 -15.36
C ALA A 220 8.39 6.06 -14.44
N ILE A 221 7.32 6.84 -14.30
CA ILE A 221 7.27 8.08 -13.51
C ILE A 221 6.36 7.87 -12.30
N GLY A 222 6.72 8.50 -11.17
CA GLY A 222 5.95 8.44 -9.93
C GLY A 222 6.53 7.51 -8.88
N VAL A 223 7.72 6.94 -9.11
CA VAL A 223 8.44 6.17 -8.07
C VAL A 223 8.65 7.05 -6.83
N ASP A 224 8.33 6.53 -5.63
CA ASP A 224 8.50 7.25 -4.37
C ASP A 224 9.87 7.00 -3.75
N GLY A 225 10.43 5.79 -3.91
CA GLY A 225 11.77 5.45 -3.44
C GLY A 225 12.49 4.35 -4.24
N VAL A 226 13.78 4.21 -3.99
CA VAL A 226 14.65 3.21 -4.61
C VAL A 226 15.56 2.63 -3.54
N GLU A 227 15.74 1.31 -3.55
CA GLU A 227 16.72 0.63 -2.71
C GLU A 227 18.13 0.97 -3.16
N LEU A 228 18.83 1.85 -2.43
CA LEU A 228 20.25 2.10 -2.69
C LEU A 228 21.17 1.07 -2.05
N PHE A 229 20.66 0.41 -1.01
CA PHE A 229 21.38 -0.57 -0.23
C PHE A 229 20.48 -1.79 -0.06
N ASN A 230 20.64 -2.77 -0.94
CA ASN A 230 20.04 -4.08 -0.79
C ASN A 230 21.15 -5.12 -0.59
N VAL A 231 21.03 -5.96 0.43
CA VAL A 231 22.07 -6.95 0.75
C VAL A 231 22.14 -8.11 -0.26
N SER A 232 21.10 -8.31 -1.07
CA SER A 232 21.03 -9.29 -2.14
C SER A 232 21.59 -8.80 -3.48
N SER A 233 21.94 -7.51 -3.62
CA SER A 233 22.37 -6.89 -4.90
C SER A 233 23.73 -6.15 -4.76
N ASP A 234 24.13 -5.36 -5.76
CA ASP A 234 25.29 -4.46 -5.78
C ASP A 234 24.87 -2.99 -5.51
N PRO A 235 25.04 -2.48 -4.26
CA PRO A 235 24.68 -1.11 -3.91
C PRO A 235 25.35 -0.04 -4.79
N ASP A 236 26.52 -0.33 -5.37
CA ASP A 236 27.15 0.62 -6.29
C ASP A 236 26.40 0.72 -7.63
N THR A 237 25.82 -0.36 -8.12
CA THR A 237 24.97 -0.32 -9.33
C THR A 237 23.65 0.41 -9.04
N GLU A 238 23.08 0.20 -7.85
CA GLU A 238 21.86 0.90 -7.41
C GLU A 238 22.05 2.42 -7.29
N ILE A 239 23.16 2.85 -6.70
CA ILE A 239 23.52 4.26 -6.63
C ILE A 239 23.70 4.86 -8.04
N ASP A 240 24.30 4.12 -8.99
CA ASP A 240 24.44 4.60 -10.36
C ASP A 240 23.09 4.81 -11.05
N TYR A 241 22.12 3.90 -10.84
CA TYR A 241 20.75 4.09 -11.30
C TYR A 241 20.13 5.34 -10.68
N ALA A 242 20.17 5.47 -9.36
CA ALA A 242 19.52 6.57 -8.66
C ALA A 242 20.09 7.94 -9.05
N GLU A 243 21.42 8.09 -9.07
CA GLU A 243 22.06 9.33 -9.51
C GLU A 243 21.70 9.66 -10.96
N ASN A 244 21.66 8.65 -11.83
CA ASN A 244 21.27 8.81 -13.23
C ASN A 244 19.82 9.32 -13.37
N ARG A 245 18.87 8.77 -12.61
CA ARG A 245 17.48 9.22 -12.61
C ARG A 245 17.32 10.61 -11.99
N TRP A 246 17.96 10.90 -10.86
CA TRP A 246 17.89 12.23 -10.23
C TRP A 246 18.43 13.34 -11.14
N ASN A 247 19.49 13.04 -11.91
CA ASN A 247 20.04 13.93 -12.94
C ASN A 247 19.06 14.20 -14.09
N LYS A 248 18.08 13.31 -14.31
CA LYS A 248 16.99 13.46 -15.29
C LYS A 248 15.70 14.03 -14.68
N GLY A 249 15.78 14.61 -13.48
CA GLY A 249 14.65 15.29 -12.86
C GLY A 249 13.67 14.36 -12.14
N PHE A 250 13.94 13.05 -12.03
CA PHE A 250 13.13 12.16 -11.20
C PHE A 250 13.34 12.50 -9.72
N ARG A 251 12.28 12.36 -8.91
CA ARG A 251 12.26 12.76 -7.49
C ARG A 251 11.72 11.64 -6.62
N PHE A 252 12.63 10.90 -6.00
CA PHE A 252 12.35 9.79 -5.08
C PHE A 252 13.39 9.74 -3.96
N GLY A 253 13.06 9.10 -2.85
CA GLY A 253 13.95 8.85 -1.72
C GLY A 253 14.81 7.59 -1.89
N ALA A 254 15.73 7.39 -0.95
CA ALA A 254 16.62 6.25 -0.86
C ALA A 254 16.26 5.36 0.32
N THR A 255 16.20 4.05 0.13
CA THR A 255 15.97 3.09 1.21
C THR A 255 17.04 2.01 1.21
N GLY A 256 17.20 1.38 2.38
CA GLY A 256 17.91 0.13 2.55
C GLY A 256 16.91 -0.99 2.80
N ALA A 257 17.19 -2.17 2.24
CA ALA A 257 16.33 -3.34 2.29
C ALA A 257 17.16 -4.57 2.68
N SER A 258 16.72 -5.32 3.69
CA SER A 258 17.41 -6.57 4.05
C SER A 258 17.11 -7.70 3.08
N ASP A 259 15.99 -7.61 2.36
CA ASP A 259 15.53 -8.66 1.44
C ASP A 259 15.59 -10.05 2.10
N SER A 260 15.18 -10.08 3.39
CA SER A 260 15.45 -11.20 4.27
C SER A 260 14.51 -12.36 3.98
N HIS A 261 15.00 -13.35 3.24
CA HIS A 261 14.28 -14.58 2.94
C HIS A 261 14.57 -15.74 3.90
N PHE A 262 15.78 -15.83 4.48
CA PHE A 262 16.22 -17.04 5.19
C PHE A 262 16.68 -16.71 6.60
N LYS A 263 16.04 -17.32 7.61
CA LYS A 263 16.53 -17.19 8.99
C LYS A 263 17.94 -17.75 9.16
N GLU A 264 18.35 -18.71 8.33
CA GLU A 264 19.70 -19.28 8.29
C GLU A 264 20.75 -18.24 7.87
N LEU A 265 20.35 -17.21 7.10
CA LEU A 265 21.23 -16.14 6.64
C LEU A 265 21.21 -14.89 7.51
N ARG A 266 20.50 -14.89 8.66
CA ARG A 266 20.46 -13.75 9.58
C ARG A 266 21.80 -13.10 9.97
N PRO A 267 22.94 -13.82 10.03
CA PRO A 267 24.23 -13.16 10.25
C PRO A 267 24.63 -12.16 9.15
N VAL A 268 24.05 -12.24 7.96
CA VAL A 268 24.39 -11.43 6.79
C VAL A 268 23.18 -10.77 6.10
N SER A 269 21.98 -11.34 6.18
CA SER A 269 20.73 -10.79 5.65
C SER A 269 19.63 -11.08 6.68
N ALA A 270 19.28 -10.05 7.45
CA ALA A 270 18.29 -10.13 8.52
C ALA A 270 17.41 -8.88 8.50
N PRO A 271 16.14 -8.95 8.97
CA PRO A 271 15.30 -7.78 9.08
C PRO A 271 16.00 -6.62 9.81
N GLY A 272 16.08 -5.47 9.15
CA GLY A 272 16.78 -4.28 9.63
C GLY A 272 18.28 -4.25 9.34
N ALA A 273 18.82 -5.12 8.50
CA ALA A 273 20.22 -5.11 8.06
C ALA A 273 20.31 -5.20 6.52
N PRO A 274 20.38 -4.06 5.80
CA PRO A 274 20.49 -2.69 6.30
C PRO A 274 19.22 -2.12 6.96
N THR A 275 19.41 -1.14 7.85
CA THR A 275 18.32 -0.41 8.50
C THR A 275 17.94 0.80 7.66
N THR A 276 16.67 0.92 7.32
CA THR A 276 16.07 2.17 6.86
C THR A 276 15.57 2.95 8.08
N TRP A 277 16.17 4.11 8.33
CA TRP A 277 15.67 5.07 9.30
C TRP A 277 14.71 6.03 8.62
N VAL A 278 13.51 6.19 9.15
CA VAL A 278 12.45 7.06 8.61
C VAL A 278 12.24 8.24 9.57
N PHE A 279 12.30 9.47 9.08
CA PHE A 279 11.99 10.66 9.88
C PHE A 279 10.50 10.99 9.81
N ALA A 280 9.74 10.38 10.72
CA ALA A 280 8.28 10.50 10.78
C ALA A 280 7.85 11.62 11.74
N ALA A 281 6.71 12.26 11.48
CA ALA A 281 6.15 13.30 12.36
C ALA A 281 5.83 12.75 13.76
N GLU A 282 5.38 11.50 13.82
CA GLU A 282 5.08 10.76 15.03
C GLU A 282 5.22 9.25 14.77
N ARG A 283 5.08 8.44 15.82
CA ARG A 283 5.13 6.98 15.70
C ARG A 283 3.74 6.42 15.35
N SER A 284 3.39 6.47 14.06
CA SER A 284 2.18 5.87 13.49
C SER A 284 2.46 5.30 12.09
N VAL A 285 1.63 4.37 11.60
CA VAL A 285 1.81 3.81 10.24
C VAL A 285 1.72 4.91 9.19
N ARG A 286 0.73 5.80 9.35
CA ARG A 286 0.49 6.90 8.42
C ARG A 286 1.67 7.87 8.37
N ALA A 287 2.24 8.24 9.51
CA ALA A 287 3.41 9.12 9.57
C ALA A 287 4.67 8.50 8.91
N ILE A 288 4.84 7.18 9.04
CA ILE A 288 5.95 6.46 8.38
C ILE A 288 5.78 6.47 6.87
N LEU A 289 4.59 6.14 6.37
CA LEU A 289 4.30 6.13 4.94
C LEU A 289 4.39 7.54 4.33
N ASP A 290 3.95 8.58 5.04
CA ASP A 290 4.12 9.99 4.63
C ASP A 290 5.61 10.35 4.49
N ALA A 291 6.43 9.95 5.47
CA ALA A 291 7.86 10.21 5.47
C ALA A 291 8.61 9.40 4.39
N LEU A 292 8.23 8.15 4.13
CA LEU A 292 8.78 7.33 3.05
C LEU A 292 8.50 7.95 1.68
N ARG A 293 7.26 8.39 1.41
CA ARG A 293 6.93 9.12 0.17
C ARG A 293 7.60 10.48 0.05
N ALA A 294 7.82 11.15 1.18
CA ALA A 294 8.66 12.34 1.23
C ALA A 294 10.16 12.01 1.01
N GLY A 295 10.55 10.73 1.04
CA GLY A 295 11.94 10.30 0.92
C GLY A 295 12.78 10.65 2.14
N ARG A 296 12.14 10.96 3.28
CA ARG A 296 12.79 11.42 4.52
C ARG A 296 13.46 10.27 5.26
N THR A 297 14.53 9.78 4.65
CA THR A 297 15.17 8.53 5.03
C THR A 297 16.69 8.65 5.08
N THR A 298 17.30 7.83 5.93
CA THR A 298 18.72 7.52 5.91
C THR A 298 18.94 6.05 6.16
N ILE A 299 20.05 5.52 5.68
CA ILE A 299 20.37 4.10 5.65
C ILE A 299 21.60 3.86 6.49
N SER A 300 21.56 2.82 7.32
CA SER A 300 22.72 2.30 8.05
C SER A 300 22.90 0.81 7.74
N TYR A 301 24.14 0.33 7.79
CA TYR A 301 24.47 -1.09 7.59
C TYR A 301 23.62 -2.04 8.47
N ASN A 302 23.30 -1.58 9.67
CA ASN A 302 22.32 -2.12 10.61
C ASN A 302 22.05 -1.02 11.67
N GLN A 303 21.29 -1.32 12.71
CA GLN A 303 20.92 -0.31 13.72
C GLN A 303 22.11 0.25 14.52
N ASP A 304 23.17 -0.55 14.68
CA ASP A 304 24.41 -0.15 15.34
C ASP A 304 25.42 0.49 14.38
N GLY A 305 25.08 0.55 13.09
CA GLY A 305 25.92 1.10 12.04
C GLY A 305 26.04 2.62 12.11
N PRO A 306 26.85 3.24 11.23
CA PRO A 306 26.97 4.68 11.19
C PRO A 306 25.62 5.29 10.79
N PHE A 307 25.20 6.30 11.54
CA PHE A 307 24.02 7.10 11.28
C PHE A 307 24.46 8.45 10.73
N VAL A 308 24.01 8.78 9.53
CA VAL A 308 24.35 10.01 8.83
C VAL A 308 23.06 10.75 8.45
N THR A 309 22.99 12.05 8.70
CA THR A 309 21.95 12.91 8.14
C THR A 309 22.57 14.00 7.29
N LEU A 310 21.80 14.45 6.29
CA LEU A 310 22.10 15.60 5.47
C LEU A 310 20.95 16.59 5.59
N GLU A 311 21.28 17.83 5.91
CA GLU A 311 20.32 18.89 6.15
C GLU A 311 20.75 20.13 5.36
N ALA A 312 19.81 20.98 4.95
CA ALA A 312 20.10 22.19 4.18
C ALA A 312 19.49 23.43 4.81
N ASP A 313 20.29 24.48 4.84
CA ASP A 313 19.97 25.88 5.13
C ASP A 313 20.13 26.64 3.81
N VAL A 314 19.04 26.91 3.11
CA VAL A 314 19.06 27.44 1.75
C VAL A 314 18.98 28.97 1.73
N ASP A 315 18.36 29.58 2.74
CA ASP A 315 18.26 31.03 2.91
C ASP A 315 19.45 31.63 3.69
N GLY A 316 20.26 30.80 4.35
CA GLY A 316 21.47 31.17 5.06
C GLY A 316 21.22 31.88 6.39
N ASP A 317 20.07 31.64 7.03
CA ASP A 317 19.70 32.21 8.33
C ASP A 317 20.27 31.41 9.52
N GLY A 318 20.82 30.22 9.28
CA GLY A 318 21.40 29.32 10.27
C GLY A 318 20.44 28.26 10.81
N ARG A 319 19.20 28.23 10.34
CA ARG A 319 18.21 27.16 10.57
C ARG A 319 18.23 26.24 9.35
N TYR A 320 18.02 24.95 9.57
CA TYR A 320 18.05 23.97 8.49
C TYR A 320 16.63 23.49 8.20
N GLU A 321 15.98 24.15 7.24
CA GLU A 321 14.59 23.96 6.85
C GLU A 321 14.32 22.68 6.06
N ALA A 322 15.36 21.95 5.65
CA ALA A 322 15.23 20.71 4.90
C ALA A 322 16.18 19.61 5.36
N ILE A 323 15.72 18.38 5.20
CA ILE A 323 16.50 17.15 5.43
C ILE A 323 16.54 16.28 4.17
N GLY A 324 17.42 15.28 4.15
CA GLY A 324 17.50 14.30 3.05
C GLY A 324 16.11 13.73 2.73
N GLY A 325 15.72 13.80 1.46
CA GLY A 325 14.38 13.49 0.95
C GLY A 325 13.63 14.71 0.43
N ASP A 326 13.78 15.86 1.11
CA ASP A 326 13.03 17.07 0.84
C ASP A 326 13.42 17.69 -0.52
N GLU A 327 12.42 18.30 -1.16
CA GLU A 327 12.60 19.12 -2.35
C GLU A 327 12.25 20.58 -2.06
N ILE A 328 13.23 21.45 -2.26
CA ILE A 328 13.14 22.88 -1.98
C ILE A 328 13.11 23.62 -3.31
N ILE A 329 12.12 24.48 -3.50
CA ILE A 329 12.00 25.32 -4.70
C ILE A 329 12.25 26.78 -4.30
N VAL A 330 13.42 27.32 -4.68
CA VAL A 330 13.80 28.70 -4.35
C VAL A 330 13.41 29.68 -5.46
N GLN A 331 12.72 30.76 -5.10
CA GLN A 331 12.25 31.76 -6.05
C GLN A 331 13.31 32.82 -6.38
N HIS A 332 14.10 33.24 -5.40
CA HIS A 332 15.05 34.36 -5.51
C HIS A 332 16.52 33.91 -5.56
N GLY A 333 16.75 32.62 -5.79
CA GLY A 333 18.06 31.99 -5.78
C GLY A 333 18.53 31.63 -4.37
N VAL A 334 19.57 30.80 -4.30
CA VAL A 334 20.15 30.34 -3.03
C VAL A 334 21.02 31.42 -2.40
N SER A 335 20.95 31.56 -1.08
CA SER A 335 21.76 32.50 -0.32
C SER A 335 23.26 32.24 -0.48
N LYS A 336 24.07 33.30 -0.48
CA LYS A 336 25.54 33.15 -0.45
C LYS A 336 26.05 32.51 0.85
N LYS A 337 25.21 32.50 1.88
CA LYS A 337 25.47 31.87 3.17
C LYS A 337 24.85 30.48 3.29
N ALA A 338 24.17 29.98 2.25
CA ALA A 338 23.53 28.69 2.29
C ALA A 338 24.53 27.57 2.61
N THR A 339 24.12 26.63 3.43
CA THR A 339 24.97 25.53 3.89
C THR A 339 24.27 24.19 3.89
N LEU A 340 25.07 23.14 3.76
CA LEU A 340 24.69 21.77 4.08
C LEU A 340 25.27 21.42 5.45
N ARG A 341 24.48 20.76 6.30
CA ARG A 341 24.94 20.20 7.57
C ARG A 341 24.89 18.69 7.50
N VAL A 342 26.06 18.07 7.72
CA VAL A 342 26.22 16.63 7.80
C VAL A 342 26.39 16.28 9.27
N ARG A 343 25.42 15.57 9.85
CA ARG A 343 25.50 15.06 11.22
C ARG A 343 25.86 13.59 11.18
N LEU A 344 26.77 13.17 12.05
CA LEU A 344 27.37 11.85 12.02
C LEU A 344 27.35 11.25 13.41
N LYS A 345 26.85 10.03 13.52
CA LYS A 345 26.95 9.21 14.72
C LYS A 345 27.52 7.84 14.38
N GLY A 346 28.45 7.32 15.18
CA GLY A 346 29.03 5.98 14.97
C GLY A 346 29.91 5.85 13.72
N ALA A 347 30.36 6.96 13.14
CA ALA A 347 31.14 7.00 11.89
C ALA A 347 32.64 7.33 12.11
N LYS A 348 33.13 7.24 13.35
CA LYS A 348 34.52 7.58 13.71
C LYS A 348 35.53 6.76 12.91
N GLY A 349 36.46 7.45 12.25
CA GLY A 349 37.51 6.84 11.42
C GLY A 349 37.02 6.31 10.07
N MET A 350 35.71 6.36 9.79
CA MET A 350 35.14 5.99 8.50
C MET A 350 35.26 7.15 7.50
N ARG A 351 35.13 6.85 6.21
CA ARG A 351 35.12 7.87 5.16
C ARG A 351 33.69 8.27 4.86
N VAL A 352 33.33 9.51 5.17
CA VAL A 352 32.04 10.11 4.79
C VAL A 352 32.26 10.96 3.55
N ILE A 353 31.52 10.67 2.49
CA ILE A 353 31.66 11.34 1.19
C ILE A 353 30.36 12.05 0.87
N VAL A 354 30.45 13.34 0.59
CA VAL A 354 29.30 14.15 0.15
C VAL A 354 29.42 14.36 -1.35
N TYR A 355 28.35 14.07 -2.06
CA TYR A 355 28.23 14.26 -3.51
C TYR A 355 27.21 15.35 -3.82
N ALA A 356 27.45 16.05 -4.91
CA ALA A 356 26.48 16.94 -5.55
C ALA A 356 26.21 16.43 -6.97
N SER A 357 25.05 16.74 -7.54
CA SER A 357 24.75 16.47 -8.96
C SER A 357 25.90 16.94 -9.88
N PRO A 358 26.41 16.09 -10.79
CA PRO A 358 25.79 14.86 -11.30
C PRO A 358 26.16 13.56 -10.55
N GLY A 359 26.77 13.63 -9.37
CA GLY A 359 27.05 12.47 -8.52
C GLY A 359 28.49 11.98 -8.57
N ARG A 360 28.70 10.69 -8.32
CA ARG A 360 30.05 10.09 -8.18
C ARG A 360 30.94 10.30 -9.40
N SER A 361 30.32 10.37 -10.59
CA SER A 361 31.00 10.63 -11.86
C SER A 361 31.74 11.98 -11.91
N ALA A 362 31.33 12.98 -11.12
CA ALA A 362 31.99 14.29 -11.02
C ALA A 362 32.99 14.39 -9.86
N GLY A 363 33.11 13.35 -9.03
CA GLY A 363 33.92 13.36 -7.82
C GLY A 363 33.18 13.94 -6.60
N ALA A 364 33.80 13.79 -5.44
CA ALA A 364 33.22 14.23 -4.17
C ALA A 364 33.19 15.77 -4.05
N LEU A 365 32.08 16.30 -3.53
CA LEU A 365 32.00 17.68 -3.04
C LEU A 365 32.88 17.85 -1.79
N ALA A 366 32.84 16.86 -0.89
CA ALA A 366 33.68 16.81 0.30
C ALA A 366 33.93 15.35 0.73
N THR A 367 35.10 15.13 1.33
CA THR A 367 35.46 13.88 2.00
C THR A 367 35.83 14.21 3.44
N ILE A 368 35.15 13.57 4.39
CA ILE A 368 35.26 13.80 5.83
C ILE A 368 35.70 12.48 6.47
N VAL A 369 36.61 12.57 7.45
CA VAL A 369 36.99 11.44 8.32
C VAL A 369 36.71 11.86 9.75
N PRO A 370 35.58 11.44 10.34
CA PRO A 370 35.20 11.86 11.69
C PRO A 370 36.21 11.36 12.72
N THR A 371 36.52 12.21 13.68
CA THR A 371 37.43 11.92 14.79
C THR A 371 36.69 11.56 16.08
N LYS A 372 35.41 11.87 16.14
CA LYS A 372 34.50 11.59 17.27
C LYS A 372 33.33 10.72 16.83
N ASP A 373 32.70 10.08 17.81
CA ASP A 373 31.53 9.25 17.57
C ASP A 373 30.28 10.08 17.28
N ASP A 374 30.23 11.34 17.70
CA ASP A 374 29.23 12.34 17.34
C ASP A 374 29.97 13.56 16.79
N GLU A 375 29.75 13.87 15.52
CA GLU A 375 30.42 14.98 14.83
C GLU A 375 29.48 15.65 13.82
N THR A 376 29.58 16.97 13.71
CA THR A 376 28.80 17.76 12.75
C THR A 376 29.74 18.56 11.88
N HIS A 377 29.49 18.54 10.56
CA HIS A 377 30.25 19.31 9.58
C HIS A 377 29.31 20.20 8.77
N VAL A 378 29.76 21.43 8.52
CA VAL A 378 29.03 22.40 7.70
C VAL A 378 29.81 22.63 6.42
N LEU A 379 29.13 22.48 5.29
CA LEU A 379 29.67 22.64 3.94
C LEU A 379 28.92 23.76 3.21
N PRO A 380 29.55 24.49 2.29
CA PRO A 380 28.83 25.45 1.46
C PRO A 380 27.83 24.74 0.54
N LEU A 381 26.57 25.21 0.50
CA LEU A 381 25.58 24.74 -0.46
C LEU A 381 25.66 25.61 -1.72
N LYS A 382 26.08 25.00 -2.83
CA LYS A 382 26.22 25.69 -4.12
C LYS A 382 25.60 24.85 -5.23
N PRO A 383 24.37 25.16 -5.67
CA PRO A 383 23.75 24.49 -6.80
C PRO A 383 24.59 24.68 -8.07
N THR A 384 24.71 23.64 -8.87
CA THR A 384 25.50 23.63 -10.12
C THR A 384 24.66 23.90 -11.36
N GLY A 385 23.33 24.00 -11.21
CA GLY A 385 22.38 24.32 -12.26
C GLY A 385 21.00 24.66 -11.71
N ASP A 386 19.98 24.67 -12.58
CA ASP A 386 18.59 24.99 -12.20
C ASP A 386 17.98 23.93 -11.27
N HIS A 387 18.47 22.69 -11.34
CA HIS A 387 18.11 21.60 -10.44
C HIS A 387 19.40 20.95 -9.95
N SER A 388 19.57 20.87 -8.64
CA SER A 388 20.70 20.21 -8.01
C SER A 388 20.21 19.29 -6.91
N TRP A 389 21.01 18.28 -6.61
CA TRP A 389 20.78 17.39 -5.48
C TRP A 389 22.10 17.14 -4.76
N PHE A 390 22.02 16.87 -3.46
CA PHE A 390 23.16 16.59 -2.60
C PHE A 390 22.86 15.36 -1.76
N ARG A 391 23.81 14.43 -1.61
CA ARG A 391 23.66 13.25 -0.75
C ARG A 391 24.97 12.93 -0.05
N ALA A 392 24.90 12.19 1.03
CA ALA A 392 26.08 11.66 1.71
C ALA A 392 26.08 10.12 1.73
N GLU A 393 27.27 9.53 1.74
CA GLU A 393 27.46 8.10 2.01
C GLU A 393 28.65 7.88 2.95
N VAL A 394 28.62 6.77 3.67
CA VAL A 394 29.67 6.33 4.59
C VAL A 394 30.29 5.05 4.06
N ARG A 395 31.61 5.03 3.96
CA ARG A 395 32.42 3.92 3.43
C ARG A 395 33.48 3.52 4.46
N ALA A 396 33.62 2.23 4.70
CA ALA A 396 34.68 1.69 5.55
C ALA A 396 35.02 0.23 5.19
N PRO A 397 36.21 -0.29 5.57
CA PRO A 397 36.52 -1.71 5.42
C PRO A 397 35.52 -2.59 6.18
N GLY A 398 35.37 -3.85 5.78
CA GLY A 398 34.58 -4.86 6.50
C GLY A 398 33.79 -5.77 5.57
N ALA A 399 32.70 -6.37 6.07
CA ALA A 399 31.83 -7.27 5.31
C ALA A 399 31.29 -6.61 4.02
N LEU A 400 31.01 -7.41 3.01
CA LEU A 400 30.42 -6.94 1.76
C LEU A 400 29.12 -6.18 2.03
N ALA A 401 28.90 -5.10 1.28
CA ALA A 401 27.66 -4.34 1.39
C ALA A 401 26.48 -5.11 0.77
N GLY A 402 26.71 -5.92 -0.25
CA GLY A 402 25.70 -6.83 -0.78
C GLY A 402 26.33 -8.02 -1.47
N ARG A 403 25.50 -9.01 -1.83
CA ARG A 403 25.92 -10.28 -2.43
C ARG A 403 26.73 -10.06 -3.71
N ASP A 404 26.31 -9.10 -4.52
CA ASP A 404 26.87 -8.85 -5.85
C ASP A 404 27.88 -7.68 -5.85
N SER A 405 28.20 -7.17 -4.65
CA SER A 405 29.25 -6.14 -4.45
C SER A 405 30.64 -6.65 -4.83
N ASP A 406 31.48 -5.76 -5.36
CA ASP A 406 32.89 -6.08 -5.64
C ASP A 406 33.67 -6.34 -4.34
N PRO A 407 34.17 -7.57 -4.12
CA PRO A 407 34.92 -7.93 -2.91
C PRO A 407 36.32 -7.31 -2.86
N ALA A 408 36.82 -6.75 -3.96
CA ALA A 408 38.12 -6.09 -4.00
C ALA A 408 38.06 -4.61 -3.55
N LEU A 409 36.88 -4.06 -3.32
CA LEU A 409 36.75 -2.68 -2.83
C LEU A 409 37.36 -2.56 -1.43
N PRO A 410 38.29 -1.61 -1.21
CA PRO A 410 38.90 -1.43 0.10
C PRO A 410 37.91 -0.94 1.16
N ASP A 411 36.87 -0.19 0.74
CA ASP A 411 35.82 0.32 1.60
C ASP A 411 34.45 -0.02 1.01
N GLN A 412 33.65 -0.75 1.77
CA GLN A 412 32.27 -1.12 1.44
C GLN A 412 31.30 -0.04 1.95
N LEU A 413 30.08 0.00 1.39
CA LEU A 413 29.02 0.90 1.85
C LEU A 413 28.58 0.55 3.27
N ARG A 414 28.45 1.57 4.13
CA ARG A 414 28.02 1.43 5.54
C ARG A 414 26.83 2.29 5.91
N GLY A 415 26.53 3.31 5.11
CA GLY A 415 25.35 4.12 5.25
C GLY A 415 25.22 5.11 4.09
N ALA A 416 24.02 5.61 3.87
CA ALA A 416 23.73 6.57 2.80
C ALA A 416 22.49 7.39 3.16
N THR A 417 22.43 8.63 2.70
CA THR A 417 21.25 9.48 2.89
C THR A 417 20.40 9.50 1.63
N SER A 418 19.10 9.72 1.80
CA SER A 418 18.34 10.37 0.73
C SER A 418 18.95 11.72 0.35
N PRO A 419 18.79 12.15 -0.91
CA PRO A 419 19.32 13.44 -1.34
C PRO A 419 18.45 14.60 -0.83
N VAL A 420 19.06 15.75 -0.56
CA VAL A 420 18.33 17.04 -0.52
C VAL A 420 18.26 17.57 -1.95
N PHE A 421 17.06 17.86 -2.44
CA PHE A 421 16.86 18.46 -3.76
C PHE A 421 16.66 19.98 -3.66
N VAL A 422 17.37 20.72 -4.50
CA VAL A 422 17.26 22.18 -4.58
C VAL A 422 16.99 22.57 -6.03
N SER A 423 15.84 23.20 -6.28
CA SER A 423 15.40 23.63 -7.59
C SER A 423 15.18 25.14 -7.64
N MET A 424 15.53 25.77 -8.76
CA MET A 424 15.37 27.20 -9.00
C MET A 424 14.04 27.46 -9.70
N ARG A 425 13.21 28.33 -9.11
CA ARG A 425 11.92 28.84 -9.62
C ARG A 425 10.80 27.80 -9.74
N GLN A 426 11.10 26.60 -10.22
CA GLN A 426 10.13 25.52 -10.45
C GLN A 426 10.74 24.15 -10.13
N ALA A 427 9.90 23.17 -9.83
CA ALA A 427 10.30 21.76 -9.78
C ALA A 427 10.73 21.24 -11.17
N PRO A 428 11.57 20.21 -11.26
CA PRO A 428 11.90 19.60 -12.54
C PRO A 428 10.72 18.80 -13.10
N SER A 429 10.62 18.78 -14.41
CA SER A 429 9.89 17.74 -15.12
C SER A 429 10.79 16.51 -15.29
N PRO A 430 10.35 15.28 -14.95
CA PRO A 430 11.13 14.10 -15.22
C PRO A 430 11.29 13.89 -16.73
N ALA A 431 12.48 13.47 -17.16
CA ALA A 431 12.83 13.27 -18.56
C ALA A 431 13.08 11.77 -18.85
N PRO A 432 12.03 10.94 -18.95
CA PRO A 432 12.17 9.52 -19.26
C PRO A 432 12.67 9.28 -20.69
N GLU A 433 13.24 8.10 -20.95
CA GLU A 433 13.63 7.67 -22.29
C GLU A 433 12.43 7.48 -23.21
N LEU A 434 11.34 6.93 -22.68
CA LEU A 434 10.06 6.75 -23.37
C LEU A 434 8.96 7.59 -22.71
N PRO A 435 8.16 8.35 -23.48
CA PRO A 435 7.11 9.18 -22.91
C PRO A 435 5.88 8.34 -22.52
N ILE A 436 5.19 8.79 -21.47
CA ILE A 436 3.80 8.39 -21.19
C ILE A 436 2.89 9.16 -22.16
N PRO A 437 1.83 8.55 -22.71
CA PRO A 437 0.86 9.26 -23.52
C PRO A 437 0.27 10.47 -22.78
N PRO A 438 0.01 11.57 -23.52
CA PRO A 438 -0.59 12.76 -22.94
C PRO A 438 -1.97 12.41 -22.36
N ALA A 439 -2.26 12.97 -21.18
CA ALA A 439 -3.55 12.79 -20.54
C ALA A 439 -4.68 13.38 -21.39
N THR A 440 -5.81 12.70 -21.41
CA THR A 440 -7.05 13.28 -21.94
C THR A 440 -7.55 14.40 -21.01
N THR A 441 -8.02 15.50 -21.60
CA THR A 441 -8.49 16.69 -20.87
C THR A 441 -9.96 17.03 -21.17
N THR A 442 -10.66 16.15 -21.88
CA THR A 442 -12.10 16.27 -22.12
C THR A 442 -12.84 16.39 -20.79
N ASP A 443 -13.82 17.28 -20.74
CA ASP A 443 -14.66 17.47 -19.55
C ASP A 443 -15.66 16.31 -19.43
N ASP A 444 -15.61 15.59 -18.30
CA ASP A 444 -16.57 14.55 -17.93
C ASP A 444 -17.72 15.09 -17.04
N HIS A 445 -17.74 16.41 -16.80
CA HIS A 445 -18.71 17.11 -15.97
C HIS A 445 -18.81 16.58 -14.53
N ALA A 446 -17.80 15.86 -14.03
CA ALA A 446 -17.79 15.43 -12.65
C ALA A 446 -17.47 16.61 -11.71
N SER A 447 -18.02 16.58 -10.50
CA SER A 447 -17.89 17.64 -9.50
C SER A 447 -17.16 17.15 -8.25
N LEU A 448 -16.31 18.00 -7.67
CA LEU A 448 -15.56 17.69 -6.45
C LEU A 448 -16.51 17.49 -5.26
N VAL A 449 -16.28 16.43 -4.48
CA VAL A 449 -16.97 16.16 -3.21
C VAL A 449 -16.04 16.28 -2.01
N PHE A 450 -14.87 15.65 -2.06
CA PHE A 450 -13.86 15.66 -0.99
C PHE A 450 -12.45 15.80 -1.55
N GLY A 451 -11.54 16.25 -0.71
CA GLY A 451 -10.11 16.39 -1.04
C GLY A 451 -9.72 17.79 -1.45
N GLY A 452 -8.42 18.01 -1.43
CA GLY A 452 -7.76 19.22 -1.89
C GLY A 452 -6.40 18.87 -2.48
N GLN A 453 -5.79 19.84 -3.15
CA GLN A 453 -4.48 19.68 -3.76
C GLN A 453 -3.43 19.28 -2.71
N GLY A 454 -2.57 18.33 -3.07
CA GLY A 454 -1.52 17.79 -2.20
C GLY A 454 -2.02 16.90 -1.06
N SER A 455 -3.30 16.52 -1.04
CA SER A 455 -3.89 15.67 -0.01
C SER A 455 -4.58 14.44 -0.58
N PHE A 456 -4.80 13.43 0.27
CA PHE A 456 -5.50 12.21 -0.11
C PHE A 456 -6.92 12.17 0.44
N ALA A 457 -7.89 11.98 -0.45
CA ALA A 457 -9.24 11.54 -0.17
C ALA A 457 -9.60 10.37 -1.11
N GLY A 458 -9.98 9.23 -0.53
CA GLY A 458 -10.18 7.99 -1.29
C GLY A 458 -11.25 7.07 -0.69
N PHE A 459 -11.49 5.95 -1.37
CA PHE A 459 -12.34 4.86 -0.89
C PHE A 459 -13.75 5.30 -0.48
N ALA A 460 -14.36 6.15 -1.30
CA ALA A 460 -15.68 6.70 -1.01
C ALA A 460 -16.82 5.70 -1.20
N ASP A 461 -17.92 5.96 -0.51
CA ASP A 461 -19.21 5.30 -0.71
C ASP A 461 -20.33 6.35 -0.68
N LEU A 462 -21.48 6.07 -1.28
CA LEU A 462 -22.58 7.03 -1.36
C LEU A 462 -23.95 6.38 -1.14
N ALA A 463 -24.89 7.21 -0.65
CA ALA A 463 -26.29 6.85 -0.56
C ALA A 463 -27.17 8.04 -1.03
N VAL A 464 -28.12 7.76 -1.92
CA VAL A 464 -29.07 8.69 -2.49
C VAL A 464 -30.45 8.45 -1.84
N SER A 465 -30.93 9.44 -1.09
CA SER A 465 -32.25 9.41 -0.44
C SER A 465 -33.09 10.59 -0.91
N GLY A 466 -34.10 10.32 -1.74
CA GLY A 466 -34.93 11.38 -2.34
C GLY A 466 -34.11 12.29 -3.26
N ARG A 467 -33.84 13.52 -2.83
CA ARG A 467 -33.03 14.51 -3.57
C ARG A 467 -31.61 14.63 -3.01
N ASP A 468 -31.32 13.94 -1.92
CA ASP A 468 -30.09 14.11 -1.18
C ASP A 468 -29.11 13.01 -1.54
N THR A 469 -27.89 13.42 -1.86
CA THR A 469 -26.74 12.52 -2.02
C THR A 469 -25.84 12.68 -0.81
N HIS A 470 -25.65 11.58 -0.10
CA HIS A 470 -24.79 11.46 1.06
C HIS A 470 -23.53 10.73 0.64
N VAL A 471 -22.35 11.25 0.99
CA VAL A 471 -21.06 10.65 0.62
C VAL A 471 -20.21 10.53 1.87
N VAL A 472 -19.53 9.38 2.01
CA VAL A 472 -18.50 9.14 3.01
C VAL A 472 -17.19 8.83 2.31
N ALA A 473 -16.06 9.18 2.92
CA ALA A 473 -14.73 8.93 2.36
C ALA A 473 -13.70 8.76 3.47
N GLN A 474 -12.55 8.17 3.11
CA GLN A 474 -11.34 8.22 3.89
C GLN A 474 -10.54 9.46 3.49
N VAL A 475 -9.92 10.13 4.46
CA VAL A 475 -9.05 11.29 4.22
C VAL A 475 -7.80 11.19 5.08
N HIS A 476 -6.64 11.43 4.47
CA HIS A 476 -5.34 11.46 5.13
C HIS A 476 -4.85 12.91 5.28
N ARG A 477 -4.71 13.37 6.53
CA ARG A 477 -4.22 14.70 6.89
C ARG A 477 -3.46 14.60 8.20
N ASP A 478 -2.38 15.36 8.35
CA ASP A 478 -1.63 15.48 9.60
C ASP A 478 -1.22 14.12 10.19
N SER A 479 -0.73 13.21 9.34
CA SER A 479 -0.37 11.83 9.70
C SER A 479 -1.51 11.00 10.31
N ARG A 480 -2.76 11.34 10.01
CA ARG A 480 -3.96 10.64 10.47
C ARG A 480 -4.84 10.21 9.31
N THR A 481 -5.38 8.99 9.41
CA THR A 481 -6.44 8.47 8.53
C THR A 481 -7.79 8.62 9.22
N THR A 482 -8.68 9.40 8.61
CA THR A 482 -9.99 9.75 9.18
C THR A 482 -11.13 9.39 8.23
N VAL A 483 -12.28 9.00 8.80
CA VAL A 483 -13.53 8.88 8.06
C VAL A 483 -14.32 10.19 8.16
N VAL A 484 -14.68 10.73 7.00
CA VAL A 484 -15.48 11.95 6.84
C VAL A 484 -16.80 11.67 6.13
N TYR A 485 -17.77 12.56 6.35
CA TYR A 485 -19.10 12.54 5.74
C TYR A 485 -19.45 13.92 5.19
N ARG A 486 -20.24 13.94 4.11
CA ARG A 486 -20.83 15.15 3.54
C ARG A 486 -22.15 14.81 2.85
N ARG A 487 -23.18 15.58 3.14
CA ARG A 487 -24.33 15.71 2.23
C ARG A 487 -23.91 16.66 1.12
N VAL A 488 -24.02 16.27 -0.16
CA VAL A 488 -23.60 17.12 -1.28
C VAL A 488 -24.24 18.51 -1.17
N GLY A 489 -23.42 19.55 -1.22
CA GLY A 489 -23.81 20.95 -0.99
C GLY A 489 -23.81 21.42 0.48
N GLY A 490 -23.50 20.54 1.44
CA GLY A 490 -23.32 20.83 2.86
C GLY A 490 -21.86 20.76 3.33
N PRO A 491 -21.59 21.02 4.62
CA PRO A 491 -20.23 20.97 5.18
C PRO A 491 -19.72 19.54 5.36
N GLU A 492 -18.40 19.41 5.45
CA GLU A 492 -17.72 18.18 5.88
C GLU A 492 -17.89 17.94 7.38
N VAL A 493 -18.05 16.67 7.76
CA VAL A 493 -18.15 16.22 9.15
C VAL A 493 -17.21 15.05 9.36
N THR A 494 -16.26 15.17 10.29
CA THR A 494 -15.41 14.06 10.71
C THR A 494 -16.17 13.10 11.62
N LEU A 495 -16.41 11.87 11.15
CA LEU A 495 -17.17 10.86 11.90
C LEU A 495 -16.30 10.07 12.89
N SER A 496 -15.02 9.92 12.57
CA SER A 496 -14.05 9.16 13.36
C SER A 496 -13.58 9.89 14.64
N GLY A 497 -13.85 11.20 14.75
CA GLY A 497 -13.42 12.02 15.89
C GLY A 497 -11.90 12.19 15.94
N ASP A 498 -11.31 11.94 17.10
CA ASP A 498 -9.86 12.07 17.31
C ASP A 498 -9.06 10.82 16.88
N SER A 499 -9.72 9.78 16.37
CA SER A 499 -9.01 8.61 15.83
C SER A 499 -8.21 8.98 14.58
N GLY A 500 -6.98 8.48 14.48
CA GLY A 500 -6.11 8.58 13.30
C GLY A 500 -6.02 7.31 12.46
N THR A 501 -6.86 6.31 12.72
CA THR A 501 -6.75 4.95 12.17
C THR A 501 -8.05 4.45 11.52
N ALA A 502 -8.98 5.35 11.18
CA ALA A 502 -10.33 4.99 10.75
C ALA A 502 -10.42 4.78 9.24
N LYS A 503 -10.83 3.58 8.79
CA LYS A 503 -10.80 3.16 7.38
C LYS A 503 -12.11 2.51 6.92
N ALA A 504 -12.20 2.22 5.62
CA ALA A 504 -13.25 1.46 4.95
C ALA A 504 -14.71 1.87 5.31
N PRO A 505 -15.09 3.16 5.13
CA PRO A 505 -16.45 3.59 5.43
C PRO A 505 -17.46 3.05 4.42
N ARG A 506 -18.68 2.78 4.89
CA ARG A 506 -19.86 2.48 4.06
C ARG A 506 -21.08 3.23 4.58
N ILE A 507 -22.00 3.55 3.68
CA ILE A 507 -23.17 4.37 3.98
C ILE A 507 -24.45 3.82 3.38
N VAL A 508 -25.56 3.93 4.13
CA VAL A 508 -26.92 3.73 3.63
C VAL A 508 -27.83 4.82 4.16
N ALA A 509 -28.85 5.20 3.37
CA ALA A 509 -29.81 6.22 3.77
C ALA A 509 -31.25 5.86 3.38
N SER A 510 -32.22 6.24 4.22
CA SER A 510 -33.64 6.15 3.91
C SER A 510 -34.42 7.27 4.59
N GLY A 511 -35.03 8.17 3.81
CA GLY A 511 -35.63 9.38 4.35
C GLY A 511 -34.57 10.24 5.06
N ASP A 512 -34.83 10.59 6.31
CA ASP A 512 -33.91 11.35 7.17
C ASP A 512 -32.88 10.47 7.89
N ASP A 513 -33.03 9.15 7.84
CA ASP A 513 -32.13 8.21 8.51
C ASP A 513 -30.88 7.97 7.64
N VAL A 514 -29.70 8.25 8.19
CA VAL A 514 -28.41 8.00 7.56
C VAL A 514 -27.54 7.16 8.50
N TRP A 515 -27.06 6.03 8.03
CA TRP A 515 -26.20 5.13 8.79
C TRP A 515 -24.83 5.05 8.14
N VAL A 516 -23.79 5.23 8.94
CA VAL A 516 -22.40 5.09 8.48
C VAL A 516 -21.67 4.10 9.35
N VAL A 517 -21.08 3.09 8.72
CA VAL A 517 -20.23 2.09 9.36
C VAL A 517 -18.79 2.23 8.88
N TRP A 518 -17.80 1.98 9.74
CA TRP A 518 -16.39 1.98 9.39
C TRP A 518 -15.59 1.05 10.32
N GLN A 519 -14.34 0.73 9.94
CA GLN A 519 -13.39 0.04 10.83
C GLN A 519 -12.43 1.04 11.47
N ASP A 520 -12.07 0.83 12.74
CA ASP A 520 -11.25 1.78 13.49
C ASP A 520 -10.51 1.12 14.66
N GLU A 521 -9.28 1.55 14.90
CA GLU A 521 -8.47 1.15 16.07
C GLU A 521 -8.46 2.19 17.17
N ARG A 522 -9.13 3.34 16.97
CA ARG A 522 -9.13 4.48 17.91
C ARG A 522 -7.73 5.02 18.19
N GLY A 523 -6.83 4.95 17.21
CA GLY A 523 -5.45 5.40 17.33
C GLY A 523 -4.50 4.40 18.00
N HIS A 524 -4.93 3.15 18.23
CA HIS A 524 -4.14 2.12 18.90
C HIS A 524 -3.66 1.03 17.93
N GLU A 525 -2.59 1.32 17.19
CA GLU A 525 -2.05 0.42 16.14
C GLU A 525 -1.21 -0.75 16.69
N GLN A 526 -0.92 -0.79 18.00
CA GLN A 526 -0.17 -1.88 18.66
C GLN A 526 -0.94 -2.41 19.87
N PRO A 527 -1.49 -3.64 19.81
CA PRO A 527 -1.59 -4.48 18.62
C PRO A 527 -2.62 -3.97 17.61
N HIS A 528 -2.36 -4.19 16.31
CA HIS A 528 -3.29 -3.93 15.20
C HIS A 528 -4.56 -4.79 15.38
N ARG A 529 -5.66 -4.17 15.82
CA ARG A 529 -6.94 -4.77 16.24
C ARG A 529 -8.11 -3.82 15.95
N PRO A 530 -8.42 -3.56 14.67
CA PRO A 530 -9.57 -2.74 14.31
C PRO A 530 -10.88 -3.36 14.76
N ALA A 531 -11.84 -2.48 15.07
CA ALA A 531 -13.21 -2.84 15.38
C ALA A 531 -14.20 -2.11 14.48
N ILE A 532 -15.41 -2.67 14.35
CA ILE A 532 -16.46 -2.08 13.54
C ILE A 532 -17.26 -1.08 14.38
N TYR A 533 -17.41 0.14 13.88
CA TYR A 533 -18.18 1.20 14.51
C TYR A 533 -19.29 1.70 13.59
N LEU A 534 -20.40 2.09 14.20
CA LEU A 534 -21.59 2.59 13.52
C LEU A 534 -22.02 3.93 14.11
N ARG A 535 -22.44 4.86 13.25
CA ARG A 535 -23.17 6.08 13.63
C ARG A 535 -24.50 6.16 12.89
N HIS A 536 -25.44 6.84 13.53
CA HIS A 536 -26.78 7.11 13.01
C HIS A 536 -27.05 8.61 13.02
N SER A 537 -27.63 9.12 11.95
CA SER A 537 -28.29 10.42 11.91
C SER A 537 -29.78 10.24 11.67
N ARG A 538 -30.62 11.01 12.39
CA ARG A 538 -32.09 11.03 12.24
C ARG A 538 -32.60 12.31 11.56
N ASN A 539 -31.72 13.11 10.98
CA ASN A 539 -32.05 14.44 10.45
C ASN A 539 -31.37 14.75 9.11
N GLY A 540 -31.22 13.73 8.27
CA GLY A 540 -30.62 13.84 6.94
C GLY A 540 -29.13 14.17 7.00
N GLY A 541 -28.43 13.64 8.01
CA GLY A 541 -27.00 13.80 8.22
C GLY A 541 -26.55 15.19 8.65
N LYS A 542 -27.44 16.01 9.24
CA LYS A 542 -27.06 17.30 9.85
C LYS A 542 -26.29 17.12 11.16
N SER A 543 -26.59 16.06 11.90
CA SER A 543 -25.85 15.63 13.09
C SER A 543 -25.90 14.12 13.24
N PHE A 544 -24.87 13.53 13.85
CA PHE A 544 -24.79 12.10 14.13
C PHE A 544 -24.75 11.84 15.64
N ASP A 545 -25.37 10.74 16.05
CA ASP A 545 -25.24 10.18 17.39
C ASP A 545 -23.78 9.77 17.68
N SER A 546 -23.52 9.42 18.93
CA SER A 546 -22.25 8.80 19.34
C SER A 546 -22.02 7.47 18.61
N ALA A 547 -20.75 7.16 18.35
CA ALA A 547 -20.38 5.90 17.70
C ALA A 547 -20.67 4.70 18.61
N VAL A 548 -21.22 3.63 18.03
CA VAL A 548 -21.47 2.34 18.70
C VAL A 548 -20.52 1.30 18.14
N ARG A 549 -19.79 0.58 19.01
CA ARG A 549 -18.94 -0.56 18.60
C ARG A 549 -19.81 -1.80 18.39
N LEU A 550 -19.71 -2.42 17.21
CA LEU A 550 -20.48 -3.62 16.84
C LEU A 550 -19.69 -4.91 17.07
N SER A 551 -18.43 -4.97 16.66
CA SER A 551 -17.57 -6.12 16.90
C SER A 551 -17.01 -6.06 18.33
N THR A 552 -17.16 -7.16 19.09
CA THR A 552 -16.74 -7.20 20.51
C THR A 552 -15.61 -8.19 20.78
N GLY A 553 -15.17 -8.90 19.74
CA GLY A 553 -14.05 -9.83 19.80
C GLY A 553 -12.68 -9.17 20.01
N THR A 554 -11.66 -10.04 20.10
CA THR A 554 -10.26 -9.67 20.31
C THR A 554 -9.41 -9.76 19.05
N GLY A 555 -10.00 -10.20 17.92
CA GLY A 555 -9.35 -10.20 16.62
C GLY A 555 -9.42 -8.83 15.92
N ARG A 556 -9.07 -8.85 14.64
CA ARG A 556 -9.20 -7.76 13.69
C ARG A 556 -10.55 -7.86 12.99
N ALA A 557 -11.41 -6.87 13.19
CA ALA A 557 -12.68 -6.77 12.50
C ALA A 557 -12.61 -5.67 11.44
N GLU A 558 -12.75 -6.06 10.16
CA GLU A 558 -12.38 -5.25 9.01
C GLU A 558 -13.41 -5.38 7.86
N GLN A 559 -13.29 -4.47 6.89
CA GLN A 559 -14.05 -4.44 5.63
C GLN A 559 -15.57 -4.54 5.83
N PRO A 560 -16.20 -3.60 6.58
CA PRO A 560 -17.63 -3.66 6.81
C PRO A 560 -18.44 -3.41 5.53
N ALA A 561 -19.64 -3.97 5.48
CA ALA A 561 -20.68 -3.69 4.49
C ALA A 561 -22.02 -3.47 5.19
N ILE A 562 -22.89 -2.63 4.60
CA ILE A 562 -24.15 -2.23 5.21
C ILE A 562 -25.29 -2.16 4.18
N ALA A 563 -26.49 -2.59 4.59
CA ALA A 563 -27.75 -2.41 3.87
C ALA A 563 -28.90 -2.17 4.88
N LEU A 564 -30.11 -1.87 4.41
CA LEU A 564 -31.27 -1.67 5.28
C LEU A 564 -32.32 -2.77 5.12
N VAL A 565 -32.74 -3.33 6.26
CA VAL A 565 -33.95 -4.16 6.38
C VAL A 565 -35.14 -3.27 6.75
N ASP A 566 -36.27 -3.47 6.08
CA ASP A 566 -37.51 -2.71 6.26
C ASP A 566 -37.33 -1.19 6.14
N ASN A 567 -36.32 -0.74 5.38
CA ASN A 567 -35.89 0.66 5.25
C ASN A 567 -35.56 1.35 6.58
N ARG A 568 -35.23 0.59 7.64
CA ARG A 568 -35.04 1.13 9.00
C ARG A 568 -33.87 0.53 9.76
N HIS A 569 -33.74 -0.79 9.75
CA HIS A 569 -32.75 -1.49 10.56
C HIS A 569 -31.52 -1.82 9.72
N PRO A 570 -30.32 -1.34 10.08
CA PRO A 570 -29.13 -1.67 9.31
C PRO A 570 -28.74 -3.13 9.55
N VAL A 571 -28.52 -3.85 8.46
CA VAL A 571 -27.78 -5.12 8.48
C VAL A 571 -26.33 -4.81 8.14
N VAL A 572 -25.42 -5.22 9.03
CA VAL A 572 -23.99 -4.98 8.90
C VAL A 572 -23.28 -6.33 8.83
N ALA A 573 -22.39 -6.49 7.86
CA ALA A 573 -21.49 -7.63 7.73
C ALA A 573 -20.03 -7.17 7.74
N TRP A 574 -19.10 -7.99 8.25
CA TRP A 574 -17.67 -7.68 8.31
C TRP A 574 -16.84 -8.96 8.37
N ALA A 575 -15.55 -8.87 7.98
CA ALA A 575 -14.59 -9.94 8.18
C ALA A 575 -13.96 -9.83 9.58
N ASP A 576 -13.77 -10.92 10.29
CA ASP A 576 -13.26 -10.93 11.66
C ASP A 576 -12.46 -12.22 11.95
N ASN A 577 -11.23 -12.07 12.44
CA ASN A 577 -10.35 -13.20 12.77
C ASN A 577 -10.32 -13.56 14.27
N THR A 578 -11.32 -13.15 15.06
CA THR A 578 -11.41 -13.44 16.50
C THR A 578 -11.31 -14.93 16.83
N ASN A 579 -11.70 -15.82 15.92
CA ASN A 579 -11.65 -17.28 16.09
C ASN A 579 -10.43 -17.95 15.43
N GLY A 580 -9.39 -17.18 15.07
CA GLY A 580 -8.24 -17.68 14.32
C GLY A 580 -8.32 -17.21 12.88
N ALA A 581 -9.00 -17.96 12.01
CA ALA A 581 -9.17 -17.57 10.61
C ALA A 581 -10.13 -16.39 10.44
N PHE A 582 -9.95 -15.58 9.39
CA PHE A 582 -10.92 -14.54 9.02
C PHE A 582 -12.24 -15.16 8.60
N ASP A 583 -13.30 -14.90 9.35
CA ASP A 583 -14.67 -15.29 9.03
C ASP A 583 -15.55 -14.08 8.77
N VAL A 584 -16.64 -14.26 8.02
CA VAL A 584 -17.64 -13.22 7.80
C VAL A 584 -18.72 -13.32 8.87
N TYR A 585 -18.91 -12.24 9.60
CA TYR A 585 -19.98 -12.07 10.58
C TYR A 585 -21.06 -11.14 10.02
N ALA A 586 -22.30 -11.32 10.47
CA ALA A 586 -23.38 -10.38 10.18
C ALA A 586 -24.34 -10.20 11.37
N MET A 587 -24.96 -9.02 11.45
CA MET A 587 -26.05 -8.74 12.39
C MET A 587 -27.03 -7.70 11.85
N VAL A 588 -28.31 -7.85 12.19
CA VAL A 588 -29.33 -6.80 12.03
C VAL A 588 -29.36 -5.97 13.31
N VAL A 589 -28.83 -4.75 13.26
CA VAL A 589 -28.71 -3.86 14.42
C VAL A 589 -30.10 -3.45 14.91
N GLY A 590 -30.29 -3.50 16.23
CA GLY A 590 -31.57 -3.25 16.88
C GLY A 590 -32.54 -4.44 16.86
N THR A 591 -32.21 -5.53 16.16
CA THR A 591 -33.01 -6.78 16.12
C THR A 591 -32.25 -7.96 16.71
N ASP A 592 -31.04 -8.22 16.22
CA ASP A 592 -30.21 -9.32 16.66
C ASP A 592 -29.46 -8.94 17.95
N ARG A 593 -29.31 -9.90 18.88
CA ARG A 593 -28.60 -9.66 20.15
C ARG A 593 -27.08 -9.73 20.01
N THR A 594 -26.61 -10.60 19.14
CA THR A 594 -25.18 -10.85 18.89
C THR A 594 -24.96 -11.12 17.41
N PRO A 595 -23.74 -10.86 16.89
CA PRO A 595 -23.38 -11.23 15.53
C PRO A 595 -23.44 -12.74 15.30
N VAL A 596 -23.74 -13.14 14.07
CA VAL A 596 -23.72 -14.53 13.61
C VAL A 596 -22.53 -14.72 12.67
N ASN A 597 -21.70 -15.73 12.93
CA ASN A 597 -20.64 -16.13 12.00
C ASN A 597 -21.25 -16.93 10.84
N LEU A 598 -21.09 -16.45 9.61
CA LEU A 598 -21.67 -17.01 8.40
C LEU A 598 -20.73 -17.97 7.67
N SER A 599 -19.43 -17.85 7.86
CA SER A 599 -18.44 -18.51 7.00
C SER A 599 -17.56 -19.55 7.70
N ALA A 600 -17.56 -19.66 9.03
CA ALA A 600 -16.77 -20.67 9.76
C ALA A 600 -17.13 -22.11 9.38
N ALA A 601 -18.41 -22.37 9.12
CA ALA A 601 -18.90 -23.71 8.84
C ALA A 601 -18.23 -24.28 7.57
N GLY A 602 -17.60 -25.45 7.69
CA GLY A 602 -16.95 -26.15 6.58
C GLY A 602 -15.49 -25.78 6.34
N LYS A 603 -14.89 -24.87 7.12
CA LYS A 603 -13.45 -24.62 7.08
C LYS A 603 -12.68 -25.72 7.82
N THR A 604 -11.55 -26.13 7.25
CA THR A 604 -10.56 -26.96 7.93
C THR A 604 -9.40 -26.07 8.34
N ILE A 605 -9.16 -25.96 9.65
CA ILE A 605 -8.00 -25.26 10.18
C ILE A 605 -6.96 -26.30 10.54
N VAL A 606 -5.76 -26.15 9.98
CA VAL A 606 -4.59 -26.89 10.43
C VAL A 606 -3.77 -25.89 11.22
N VAL A 607 -3.31 -26.27 12.42
CA VAL A 607 -2.45 -25.39 13.23
C VAL A 607 -1.01 -25.83 12.99
N GLY A 608 -0.13 -24.89 12.65
CA GLY A 608 1.28 -25.15 12.43
C GLY A 608 1.99 -25.80 13.62
N THR A 609 3.15 -26.38 13.36
CA THR A 609 4.03 -26.93 14.41
C THR A 609 5.42 -26.29 14.33
N ALA A 610 6.23 -26.43 15.39
CA ALA A 610 7.61 -25.93 15.36
C ALA A 610 8.50 -26.61 14.29
N ALA A 611 8.09 -27.79 13.78
CA ALA A 611 8.80 -28.52 12.73
C ALA A 611 8.21 -28.30 11.33
N ASP A 612 7.04 -27.67 11.25
CA ASP A 612 6.34 -27.33 10.01
C ASP A 612 5.59 -26.01 10.21
N ALA A 613 6.26 -24.94 9.81
CA ALA A 613 5.76 -23.58 9.90
C ALA A 613 4.70 -23.25 8.84
N ARG A 614 4.51 -24.11 7.83
CA ARG A 614 3.47 -24.04 6.78
C ARG A 614 2.17 -24.75 7.17
N SER A 615 2.20 -25.70 8.12
CA SER A 615 0.97 -26.34 8.59
C SER A 615 -0.13 -25.39 9.14
N PRO A 616 0.05 -24.09 9.47
CA PRO A 616 -1.09 -23.22 9.71
C PRO A 616 -1.86 -22.94 8.41
N ILE A 617 -2.90 -23.73 8.14
CA ILE A 617 -3.89 -23.45 7.09
C ILE A 617 -5.05 -22.72 7.76
N TYR A 618 -5.21 -21.43 7.44
CA TYR A 618 -6.29 -20.58 7.93
C TYR A 618 -7.09 -19.98 6.77
N PRO A 619 -8.08 -20.71 6.24
CA PRO A 619 -8.91 -20.18 5.17
C PRO A 619 -9.60 -18.87 5.55
N ALA A 620 -9.37 -17.84 4.77
CA ALA A 620 -9.91 -16.51 4.96
C ALA A 620 -11.22 -16.31 4.18
N SER A 621 -12.14 -15.56 4.80
CA SER A 621 -13.36 -15.04 4.18
C SER A 621 -13.33 -13.53 4.30
N LEU A 622 -13.29 -12.81 3.17
CA LEU A 622 -12.99 -11.37 3.13
C LEU A 622 -13.98 -10.61 2.25
N PHE A 623 -13.93 -9.27 2.36
CA PHE A 623 -14.68 -8.32 1.53
C PHE A 623 -16.18 -8.64 1.38
N PRO A 624 -16.93 -8.70 2.50
CA PRO A 624 -18.36 -8.96 2.42
C PRO A 624 -19.10 -7.85 1.65
N SER A 625 -20.18 -8.23 0.97
CA SER A 625 -21.16 -7.34 0.35
C SER A 625 -22.56 -7.79 0.76
N VAL A 626 -23.50 -6.85 0.90
CA VAL A 626 -24.84 -7.14 1.44
C VAL A 626 -25.93 -6.44 0.63
N ALA A 627 -27.02 -7.17 0.36
CA ALA A 627 -28.20 -6.62 -0.29
C ALA A 627 -29.48 -7.15 0.35
N VAL A 628 -30.56 -6.37 0.25
CA VAL A 628 -31.85 -6.69 0.88
C VAL A 628 -32.97 -6.60 -0.14
N THR A 629 -33.81 -7.63 -0.21
CA THR A 629 -35.00 -7.62 -1.06
C THR A 629 -36.13 -6.79 -0.45
N ARG A 630 -37.10 -6.35 -1.25
CA ARG A 630 -38.33 -5.70 -0.75
C ARG A 630 -39.12 -6.54 0.25
N SER A 631 -38.98 -7.86 0.20
CA SER A 631 -39.59 -8.81 1.14
C SER A 631 -38.79 -9.01 2.44
N GLY A 632 -37.67 -8.31 2.62
CA GLY A 632 -36.83 -8.39 3.82
C GLY A 632 -35.88 -9.59 3.85
N ARG A 633 -35.68 -10.31 2.73
CA ARG A 633 -34.60 -11.31 2.64
C ARG A 633 -33.27 -10.58 2.52
N VAL A 634 -32.27 -11.03 3.25
CA VAL A 634 -30.91 -10.49 3.18
C VAL A 634 -30.02 -11.51 2.50
N ILE A 635 -29.15 -11.06 1.60
CA ILE A 635 -28.02 -11.86 1.12
C ILE A 635 -26.72 -11.19 1.57
N VAL A 636 -25.77 -11.99 2.03
CA VAL A 636 -24.38 -11.59 2.25
C VAL A 636 -23.50 -12.45 1.37
N THR A 637 -22.63 -11.82 0.58
CA THR A 637 -21.63 -12.48 -0.26
C THR A 637 -20.23 -12.11 0.18
N TRP A 638 -19.24 -12.96 -0.05
CA TRP A 638 -17.84 -12.71 0.29
C TRP A 638 -16.91 -13.51 -0.61
N GLN A 639 -15.64 -13.13 -0.69
CA GLN A 639 -14.61 -13.99 -1.29
C GLN A 639 -14.03 -14.92 -0.23
N ASP A 640 -13.69 -16.14 -0.62
CA ASP A 640 -13.30 -17.21 0.29
C ASP A 640 -12.28 -18.14 -0.39
N ASN A 641 -11.20 -18.49 0.29
CA ASN A 641 -10.15 -19.36 -0.27
C ASN A 641 -10.17 -20.78 0.33
N ARG A 642 -11.23 -21.19 1.06
CA ARG A 642 -11.27 -22.49 1.78
C ARG A 642 -11.12 -23.73 0.92
N PHE A 643 -11.24 -23.57 -0.38
CA PHE A 643 -11.19 -24.66 -1.33
C PHE A 643 -9.83 -24.74 -2.04
N ASP A 644 -8.99 -23.73 -1.86
CA ASP A 644 -7.59 -23.83 -2.20
C ASP A 644 -6.93 -24.92 -1.33
N PRO A 645 -6.13 -25.84 -1.91
CA PRO A 645 -5.40 -26.84 -1.14
C PRO A 645 -4.47 -26.25 -0.08
N ASP A 646 -4.00 -25.03 -0.30
CA ASP A 646 -2.98 -24.30 0.46
C ASP A 646 -3.44 -22.86 0.77
N ALA A 647 -4.71 -22.70 1.17
CA ALA A 647 -5.34 -21.41 1.45
C ALA A 647 -4.44 -20.43 2.25
N GLY A 648 -4.22 -19.25 1.68
CA GLY A 648 -3.35 -18.19 2.20
C GLY A 648 -1.89 -18.27 1.73
N TRP A 649 -1.47 -19.33 1.04
CA TRP A 649 -0.05 -19.52 0.65
C TRP A 649 0.11 -19.56 -0.87
N THR A 650 1.18 -18.96 -1.40
CA THR A 650 1.52 -19.14 -2.82
C THR A 650 2.24 -20.47 -3.05
N GLY A 651 1.79 -21.22 -4.06
CA GLY A 651 2.40 -22.47 -4.49
C GLY A 651 2.12 -23.67 -3.58
N HIS A 652 2.61 -24.86 -3.97
CA HIS A 652 2.18 -26.13 -3.36
C HIS A 652 3.31 -26.87 -2.63
N THR A 653 3.04 -27.35 -1.41
CA THR A 653 3.84 -28.42 -0.79
C THR A 653 3.02 -29.72 -0.82
N PRO A 654 3.35 -30.70 -1.67
CA PRO A 654 2.59 -31.93 -1.76
C PRO A 654 2.71 -32.78 -0.50
N PRO A 655 1.70 -33.60 -0.17
CA PRO A 655 1.83 -34.62 0.86
C PRO A 655 3.06 -35.51 0.60
N GLU A 656 3.68 -36.02 1.67
CA GLU A 656 4.89 -36.85 1.58
C GLU A 656 4.73 -37.98 0.55
N GLY A 657 5.67 -38.05 -0.40
CA GLY A 657 5.68 -39.05 -1.47
C GLY A 657 4.79 -38.76 -2.68
N GLN A 658 4.10 -37.62 -2.73
CA GLN A 658 3.34 -37.16 -3.91
C GLN A 658 4.15 -36.19 -4.78
N PRO A 659 3.93 -36.16 -6.11
CA PRO A 659 4.52 -35.14 -6.97
C PRO A 659 3.97 -33.75 -6.61
N ALA A 660 4.75 -32.70 -6.88
CA ALA A 660 4.27 -31.33 -6.76
C ALA A 660 3.09 -31.11 -7.72
N SER A 661 1.87 -31.01 -7.20
CA SER A 661 0.68 -30.65 -7.96
C SER A 661 -0.42 -30.16 -7.03
N GLY A 662 -0.93 -28.93 -7.21
CA GLY A 662 -2.22 -28.54 -6.60
C GLY A 662 -2.36 -27.10 -6.12
N GLY A 663 -1.29 -26.50 -5.58
CA GLY A 663 -1.31 -25.11 -5.10
C GLY A 663 -1.34 -24.09 -6.23
N THR A 664 -1.88 -22.92 -5.93
CA THR A 664 -2.15 -21.88 -6.92
C THR A 664 -1.28 -20.64 -6.71
N THR A 665 -1.21 -19.78 -7.71
CA THR A 665 -0.56 -18.47 -7.57
C THR A 665 -1.25 -17.48 -8.52
N PRO A 666 -1.97 -16.47 -8.04
CA PRO A 666 -2.28 -16.21 -6.62
C PRO A 666 -3.15 -17.31 -5.99
N ASP A 667 -3.43 -17.19 -4.70
CA ASP A 667 -4.37 -18.07 -3.98
C ASP A 667 -5.73 -18.14 -4.68
N ASN A 668 -6.37 -19.32 -4.67
CA ASN A 668 -7.61 -19.54 -5.40
C ASN A 668 -8.82 -19.10 -4.57
N TRP A 669 -9.32 -17.91 -4.88
CA TRP A 669 -10.49 -17.34 -4.25
C TRP A 669 -11.78 -17.73 -4.98
N GLU A 670 -12.85 -18.03 -4.25
CA GLU A 670 -14.20 -18.16 -4.79
C GLU A 670 -15.21 -17.24 -4.10
N ILE A 671 -16.34 -16.98 -4.78
CA ILE A 671 -17.43 -16.19 -4.19
C ILE A 671 -18.46 -17.10 -3.52
N LEU A 672 -18.71 -16.87 -2.24
CA LEU A 672 -19.77 -17.55 -1.47
C LEU A 672 -20.90 -16.59 -1.13
N ALA A 673 -22.07 -17.16 -0.85
CA ALA A 673 -23.25 -16.43 -0.42
C ALA A 673 -24.00 -17.16 0.70
N SER A 674 -24.56 -16.42 1.64
CA SER A 674 -25.57 -16.90 2.60
C SER A 674 -26.78 -15.98 2.63
N VAL A 675 -27.96 -16.57 2.81
CA VAL A 675 -29.25 -15.86 2.78
C VAL A 675 -29.91 -15.92 4.15
N ARG A 676 -30.39 -14.77 4.62
CA ARG A 676 -31.30 -14.66 5.76
C ARG A 676 -32.75 -14.61 5.27
N SER A 677 -33.56 -15.55 5.74
CA SER A 677 -35.00 -15.58 5.50
C SER A 677 -35.73 -15.96 6.78
N ASN A 678 -36.86 -15.31 7.06
CA ASN A 678 -37.65 -15.52 8.29
C ASN A 678 -36.80 -15.45 9.58
N GLY A 679 -35.85 -14.52 9.62
CA GLY A 679 -34.98 -14.28 10.78
C GLY A 679 -33.83 -15.28 10.96
N LYS A 680 -33.60 -16.22 10.02
CA LYS A 680 -32.55 -17.24 10.12
C LYS A 680 -31.63 -17.23 8.91
N TRP A 681 -30.34 -17.42 9.14
CA TRP A 681 -29.33 -17.62 8.09
C TRP A 681 -29.32 -19.08 7.61
N GLY A 682 -29.23 -19.26 6.30
CA GLY A 682 -28.99 -20.56 5.67
C GLY A 682 -27.50 -20.93 5.60
N ALA A 683 -27.21 -22.16 5.16
CA ALA A 683 -25.85 -22.56 4.84
C ALA A 683 -25.29 -21.74 3.68
N SER A 684 -23.97 -21.51 3.68
CA SER A 684 -23.29 -20.83 2.58
C SER A 684 -23.20 -21.72 1.34
N VAL A 685 -23.32 -21.13 0.15
CA VAL A 685 -23.14 -21.82 -1.14
C VAL A 685 -22.17 -21.04 -2.02
N ARG A 686 -21.47 -21.73 -2.94
CA ARG A 686 -20.69 -21.07 -4.00
C ARG A 686 -21.63 -20.38 -4.99
N VAL A 687 -21.31 -19.15 -5.38
CA VAL A 687 -22.01 -18.36 -6.41
C VAL A 687 -21.63 -18.85 -7.82
N ASN A 688 -20.38 -19.26 -7.99
CA ASN A 688 -19.83 -19.86 -9.20
C ASN A 688 -19.24 -21.24 -8.83
N PRO A 689 -19.61 -22.33 -9.51
CA PRO A 689 -19.08 -23.66 -9.18
C PRO A 689 -17.66 -23.90 -9.71
N HIS A 690 -17.16 -23.07 -10.64
CA HIS A 690 -15.82 -23.20 -11.21
C HIS A 690 -14.76 -22.72 -10.22
N ASP A 691 -13.61 -23.40 -10.23
CA ASP A 691 -12.46 -23.19 -9.34
C ASP A 691 -11.14 -23.09 -10.12
N ASP A 692 -11.20 -22.65 -11.38
CA ASP A 692 -10.05 -22.52 -12.29
C ASP A 692 -9.49 -21.09 -12.37
N ALA A 693 -9.97 -20.18 -11.52
CA ALA A 693 -9.60 -18.77 -11.47
C ALA A 693 -9.87 -18.18 -10.07
N ALA A 694 -9.05 -17.20 -9.67
CA ALA A 694 -9.25 -16.46 -8.44
C ALA A 694 -10.36 -15.40 -8.63
N ASP A 695 -11.55 -15.69 -8.10
CA ASP A 695 -12.71 -14.81 -8.08
C ASP A 695 -12.71 -13.94 -6.81
N ARG A 696 -12.71 -12.61 -6.98
CA ARG A 696 -12.46 -11.64 -5.89
C ARG A 696 -13.42 -10.46 -5.89
N HIS A 697 -13.46 -9.74 -4.78
CA HIS A 697 -14.13 -8.45 -4.62
C HIS A 697 -15.62 -8.44 -5.05
N PRO A 698 -16.48 -9.27 -4.44
CA PRO A 698 -17.87 -9.37 -4.85
C PRO A 698 -18.66 -8.10 -4.52
N SER A 699 -19.62 -7.78 -5.38
CA SER A 699 -20.67 -6.79 -5.14
C SER A 699 -22.04 -7.40 -5.42
N VAL A 700 -23.01 -7.18 -4.54
CA VAL A 700 -24.36 -7.73 -4.67
C VAL A 700 -25.43 -6.64 -4.67
N THR A 701 -26.44 -6.78 -5.51
CA THR A 701 -27.66 -5.95 -5.51
C THR A 701 -28.91 -6.80 -5.79
N VAL A 702 -30.10 -6.18 -5.78
CA VAL A 702 -31.39 -6.82 -6.06
C VAL A 702 -32.07 -6.12 -7.23
N ASP A 703 -32.33 -6.87 -8.31
CA ASP A 703 -32.99 -6.33 -9.49
C ASP A 703 -34.47 -5.93 -9.24
N GLY A 704 -35.09 -5.25 -10.21
CA GLY A 704 -36.49 -4.81 -10.10
C GLY A 704 -37.51 -5.93 -9.89
N ALA A 705 -37.17 -7.17 -10.26
CA ALA A 705 -37.99 -8.37 -10.07
C ALA A 705 -37.76 -9.06 -8.71
N GLY A 706 -36.76 -8.64 -7.93
CA GLY A 706 -36.44 -9.20 -6.62
C GLY A 706 -35.41 -10.33 -6.64
N SER A 707 -34.70 -10.52 -7.76
CA SER A 707 -33.59 -11.48 -7.88
C SER A 707 -32.30 -10.84 -7.41
N PHE A 708 -31.46 -11.63 -6.74
CA PHE A 708 -30.10 -11.23 -6.42
C PHE A 708 -29.24 -11.25 -7.68
N VAL A 709 -28.37 -10.26 -7.82
CA VAL A 709 -27.32 -10.19 -8.84
C VAL A 709 -26.00 -9.95 -8.13
N VAL A 710 -25.03 -10.82 -8.37
CA VAL A 710 -23.68 -10.75 -7.80
C VAL A 710 -22.71 -10.56 -8.96
N ALA A 711 -21.80 -9.59 -8.85
CA ALA A 711 -20.67 -9.42 -9.75
C ALA A 711 -19.35 -9.49 -8.99
N TRP A 712 -18.29 -9.91 -9.67
CA TRP A 712 -16.96 -10.07 -9.12
C TRP A 712 -15.91 -9.90 -10.24
N GLU A 713 -14.66 -9.66 -9.85
CA GLU A 713 -13.52 -9.75 -10.75
C GLU A 713 -12.92 -11.15 -10.70
N THR A 714 -12.34 -11.61 -11.79
CA THR A 714 -11.74 -12.94 -11.91
C THR A 714 -10.34 -12.85 -12.52
N LYS A 715 -9.35 -13.49 -11.90
CA LYS A 715 -7.95 -13.57 -12.34
C LYS A 715 -7.62 -15.00 -12.70
N ALA A 716 -6.91 -15.22 -13.81
CA ALA A 716 -6.26 -16.51 -14.02
C ALA A 716 -5.31 -16.80 -12.85
N LEU A 717 -5.11 -18.08 -12.52
CA LEU A 717 -4.15 -18.54 -11.51
C LEU A 717 -2.71 -18.40 -12.03
N SER A 718 -2.33 -17.15 -12.32
CA SER A 718 -1.00 -16.67 -12.70
C SER A 718 -0.63 -15.48 -11.83
N ALA A 719 0.54 -15.54 -11.19
CA ALA A 719 1.01 -14.55 -10.23
C ALA A 719 1.00 -13.13 -10.80
N SER A 720 1.50 -12.98 -12.03
CA SER A 720 1.60 -11.71 -12.76
C SER A 720 1.30 -11.90 -14.24
N GLY A 721 1.27 -10.79 -15.00
CA GLY A 721 1.14 -10.79 -16.45
C GLY A 721 -0.21 -11.29 -16.96
N ALA A 722 -1.24 -11.27 -16.11
CA ALA A 722 -2.58 -11.77 -16.41
C ALA A 722 -3.63 -10.71 -16.08
N ASN A 723 -4.48 -10.39 -17.06
CA ASN A 723 -5.54 -9.40 -16.88
C ASN A 723 -6.75 -9.96 -16.14
N LEU A 724 -7.29 -9.13 -15.24
CA LEU A 724 -8.60 -9.31 -14.63
C LEU A 724 -9.72 -9.07 -15.65
N SER A 725 -10.82 -9.80 -15.45
CA SER A 725 -12.08 -9.58 -16.14
C SER A 725 -13.25 -9.65 -15.17
N LEU A 726 -14.43 -9.22 -15.61
CA LEU A 726 -15.62 -9.15 -14.75
C LEU A 726 -16.64 -10.23 -15.11
N LYS A 727 -17.25 -10.82 -14.08
CA LYS A 727 -18.30 -11.82 -14.17
C LYS A 727 -19.50 -11.42 -13.31
N ALA A 728 -20.67 -11.97 -13.64
CA ALA A 728 -21.85 -11.88 -12.81
C ALA A 728 -22.68 -13.17 -12.83
N SER A 729 -23.44 -13.39 -11.76
CA SER A 729 -24.46 -14.44 -11.67
C SER A 729 -25.71 -13.93 -10.95
N ARG A 730 -26.81 -14.65 -11.15
CA ARG A 730 -28.13 -14.29 -10.64
C ARG A 730 -28.79 -15.43 -9.91
N SER A 731 -29.62 -15.08 -8.93
CA SER A 731 -30.38 -16.06 -8.16
C SER A 731 -31.69 -15.48 -7.64
N THR A 732 -32.77 -16.26 -7.67
CA THR A 732 -34.08 -15.86 -7.11
C THR A 732 -34.24 -16.27 -5.65
N ASP A 733 -33.48 -17.26 -5.19
CA ASP A 733 -33.49 -17.80 -3.82
C ASP A 733 -32.21 -17.48 -3.04
N GLY A 734 -31.13 -17.12 -3.75
CA GLY A 734 -29.77 -16.89 -3.25
C GLY A 734 -29.02 -18.19 -2.92
N THR A 735 -29.56 -19.35 -3.31
CA THR A 735 -28.96 -20.67 -3.12
C THR A 735 -28.68 -21.40 -4.43
N THR A 736 -29.41 -21.06 -5.50
CA THR A 736 -29.27 -21.63 -6.84
C THR A 736 -28.88 -20.52 -7.81
N TRP A 737 -27.71 -20.65 -8.43
CA TRP A 737 -27.10 -19.59 -9.25
C TRP A 737 -27.14 -19.92 -10.73
N SER A 738 -27.33 -18.90 -11.57
CA SER A 738 -27.15 -19.03 -13.01
C SER A 738 -25.67 -19.28 -13.36
N PRO A 739 -25.36 -19.77 -14.58
CA PRO A 739 -24.00 -19.72 -15.09
C PRO A 739 -23.44 -18.29 -15.04
N ALA A 740 -22.15 -18.16 -14.75
CA ALA A 740 -21.47 -16.87 -14.75
C ALA A 740 -21.46 -16.25 -16.16
N GLU A 741 -22.00 -15.04 -16.30
CA GLU A 741 -22.00 -14.26 -17.53
C GLU A 741 -20.96 -13.13 -17.45
N PRO A 742 -20.23 -12.82 -18.53
CA PRO A 742 -19.25 -11.74 -18.51
C PRO A 742 -19.91 -10.36 -18.51
N ILE A 743 -19.26 -9.38 -17.88
CA ILE A 743 -19.64 -7.97 -17.95
C ILE A 743 -18.71 -7.26 -18.94
N ALA A 744 -19.29 -6.63 -19.96
CA ALA A 744 -18.62 -5.68 -20.87
C ALA A 744 -17.18 -6.08 -21.30
N VAL A 745 -17.07 -7.24 -21.95
CA VAL A 745 -15.81 -7.93 -22.32
C VAL A 745 -14.82 -7.01 -23.03
N GLU A 746 -13.64 -6.86 -22.44
CA GLU A 746 -12.42 -6.34 -23.06
C GLU A 746 -11.20 -7.02 -22.43
N PRO A 747 -10.65 -8.09 -23.04
CA PRO A 747 -9.59 -8.89 -22.41
C PRO A 747 -8.30 -8.12 -22.13
N ALA A 748 -8.04 -7.01 -22.85
CA ALA A 748 -6.86 -6.18 -22.65
C ALA A 748 -7.04 -5.10 -21.56
N ALA A 749 -8.24 -4.92 -21.02
CA ALA A 749 -8.56 -3.75 -20.20
C ALA A 749 -8.07 -3.83 -18.76
N MET A 750 -7.89 -5.05 -18.20
CA MET A 750 -7.66 -5.25 -16.76
C MET A 750 -8.80 -4.62 -15.94
N SER A 751 -9.99 -5.21 -15.99
CA SER A 751 -11.20 -4.65 -15.34
C SER A 751 -11.31 -5.06 -13.87
N GLN A 752 -11.44 -4.08 -12.97
CA GLN A 752 -11.31 -4.29 -11.52
C GLN A 752 -12.39 -3.60 -10.69
N ARG A 753 -12.61 -4.12 -9.48
CA ARG A 753 -13.44 -3.54 -8.41
C ARG A 753 -14.88 -3.20 -8.85
N PRO A 754 -15.65 -4.17 -9.36
CA PRO A 754 -17.02 -3.91 -9.79
C PRO A 754 -17.91 -3.52 -8.59
N LYS A 755 -18.77 -2.53 -8.78
CA LYS A 755 -19.88 -2.20 -7.89
C LYS A 755 -21.20 -2.30 -8.63
N LEU A 756 -22.20 -2.86 -7.97
CA LEU A 756 -23.55 -3.02 -8.49
C LEU A 756 -24.55 -2.19 -7.70
N ASP A 757 -25.48 -1.58 -8.42
CA ASP A 757 -26.73 -1.08 -7.85
C ASP A 757 -27.86 -1.14 -8.87
N THR A 758 -29.09 -0.89 -8.43
CA THR A 758 -30.29 -0.91 -9.26
C THR A 758 -30.78 0.50 -9.54
N ASP A 759 -30.80 0.87 -10.82
CA ASP A 759 -31.34 2.14 -11.29
C ASP A 759 -32.84 2.27 -10.95
N SER A 760 -33.36 3.50 -11.02
CA SER A 760 -34.78 3.79 -10.72
C SER A 760 -35.79 3.03 -11.58
N ASP A 761 -35.39 2.54 -12.75
CA ASP A 761 -36.22 1.71 -13.64
C ASP A 761 -36.15 0.20 -13.32
N GLY A 762 -35.41 -0.18 -12.29
CA GLY A 762 -35.27 -1.57 -11.84
C GLY A 762 -34.18 -2.37 -12.58
N VAL A 763 -33.41 -1.73 -13.47
CA VAL A 763 -32.30 -2.35 -14.18
C VAL A 763 -31.04 -2.29 -13.33
N VAL A 764 -30.32 -3.42 -13.23
CA VAL A 764 -29.02 -3.47 -12.55
C VAL A 764 -27.96 -2.79 -13.41
N ARG A 765 -27.19 -1.91 -12.77
CA ARG A 765 -26.02 -1.22 -13.33
C ARG A 765 -24.76 -1.69 -12.63
N ALA A 766 -23.72 -1.90 -13.42
CA ALA A 766 -22.36 -2.09 -12.94
C ALA A 766 -21.55 -0.82 -13.21
N VAL A 767 -20.65 -0.49 -12.28
CA VAL A 767 -19.51 0.40 -12.52
C VAL A 767 -18.22 -0.29 -12.07
N TRP A 768 -17.12 0.01 -12.75
CA TRP A 768 -15.79 -0.53 -12.45
C TRP A 768 -14.75 0.44 -13.01
N TYR A 769 -13.47 0.23 -12.69
CA TYR A 769 -12.39 0.92 -13.40
C TYR A 769 -11.52 -0.06 -14.17
N ASP A 770 -10.98 0.40 -15.30
CA ASP A 770 -10.04 -0.36 -16.11
C ASP A 770 -9.18 0.56 -16.97
N SER A 771 -8.23 -0.03 -17.70
CA SER A 771 -7.20 0.68 -18.45
C SER A 771 -7.36 0.64 -19.98
N ARG A 772 -8.59 0.44 -20.47
CA ARG A 772 -8.86 0.41 -21.92
C ARG A 772 -8.73 1.78 -22.60
N SER A 773 -8.43 2.85 -21.86
CA SER A 773 -8.19 4.18 -22.44
C SER A 773 -6.89 4.22 -23.25
N ASP A 774 -6.88 5.07 -24.28
CA ASP A 774 -5.71 5.27 -25.15
C ASP A 774 -4.50 5.87 -24.40
N ASP A 775 -4.75 6.59 -23.30
CA ASP A 775 -3.73 7.25 -22.48
C ASP A 775 -3.23 6.41 -21.28
N TRP A 776 -3.56 5.11 -21.29
CA TRP A 776 -3.16 4.07 -20.34
C TRP A 776 -3.73 4.18 -18.92
N ARG A 777 -4.30 5.33 -18.57
CA ARG A 777 -4.80 5.64 -17.23
C ARG A 777 -6.02 4.80 -16.87
N TRP A 778 -6.22 4.63 -15.57
CA TRP A 778 -7.43 4.01 -15.06
C TRP A 778 -8.63 4.94 -15.29
N MET A 779 -9.70 4.41 -15.88
CA MET A 779 -10.94 5.16 -16.13
C MET A 779 -12.13 4.36 -15.62
N VAL A 780 -13.17 5.07 -15.17
CA VAL A 780 -14.42 4.46 -14.71
C VAL A 780 -15.33 4.20 -15.91
N TYR A 781 -15.89 3.00 -15.97
CA TYR A 781 -16.84 2.55 -16.98
C TYR A 781 -18.13 2.08 -16.34
N THR A 782 -19.21 2.03 -17.14
CA THR A 782 -20.51 1.48 -16.73
C THR A 782 -21.10 0.54 -17.77
N SER A 783 -21.95 -0.39 -17.32
CA SER A 783 -22.76 -1.28 -18.14
C SER A 783 -24.08 -1.55 -17.45
N ARG A 784 -25.16 -1.71 -18.22
CA ARG A 784 -26.50 -2.02 -17.72
C ARG A 784 -26.90 -3.42 -18.13
N ARG A 785 -27.54 -4.14 -17.23
CA ARG A 785 -27.96 -5.53 -17.47
C ARG A 785 -29.35 -5.59 -18.11
N THR A 786 -29.42 -5.97 -19.37
CA THR A 786 -30.68 -6.12 -20.12
C THR A 786 -31.17 -7.58 -20.14
N GLY A 787 -32.31 -7.83 -20.78
CA GLY A 787 -32.81 -9.19 -20.99
C GLY A 787 -31.85 -10.07 -21.81
N SER A 788 -31.00 -9.48 -22.66
CA SER A 788 -30.01 -10.18 -23.48
C SER A 788 -28.60 -10.23 -22.87
N GLY A 789 -28.44 -9.83 -21.60
CA GLY A 789 -27.13 -9.75 -20.93
C GLY A 789 -26.66 -8.31 -20.72
N TRP A 790 -25.38 -8.14 -20.41
CA TRP A 790 -24.76 -6.84 -20.15
C TRP A 790 -24.53 -6.03 -21.42
N SER A 791 -24.82 -4.73 -21.37
CA SER A 791 -24.49 -3.81 -22.47
C SER A 791 -22.98 -3.67 -22.65
N ALA A 792 -22.56 -3.12 -23.79
CA ALA A 792 -21.19 -2.66 -23.97
C ALA A 792 -20.81 -1.63 -22.87
N ALA A 793 -19.50 -1.53 -22.60
CA ALA A 793 -18.97 -0.53 -21.66
C ALA A 793 -19.22 0.88 -22.20
N VAL A 794 -19.58 1.79 -21.30
CA VAL A 794 -19.64 3.22 -21.55
C VAL A 794 -18.68 3.90 -20.58
N GLN A 795 -17.73 4.68 -21.11
CA GLN A 795 -16.78 5.44 -20.30
C GLN A 795 -17.49 6.59 -19.59
N LEU A 796 -17.23 6.76 -18.28
CA LEU A 796 -17.79 7.83 -17.46
C LEU A 796 -16.79 8.94 -17.16
N THR A 797 -15.50 8.63 -17.09
CA THR A 797 -14.44 9.59 -16.72
C THR A 797 -13.44 9.75 -17.84
N THR A 798 -12.87 10.94 -17.98
CA THR A 798 -11.91 11.23 -19.07
C THR A 798 -10.64 11.93 -18.60
N ARG A 799 -10.56 12.35 -17.34
CA ARG A 799 -9.42 13.11 -16.81
C ARG A 799 -8.84 12.46 -15.56
N GLY A 800 -7.50 12.37 -15.54
CA GLY A 800 -6.74 11.75 -14.45
C GLY A 800 -6.90 10.23 -14.42
N ASN A 801 -6.18 9.57 -13.53
CA ASN A 801 -6.56 8.24 -13.07
C ASN A 801 -7.87 8.37 -12.27
N ALA A 802 -8.81 7.47 -12.52
CA ALA A 802 -10.10 7.40 -11.85
C ALA A 802 -10.38 5.95 -11.43
N THR A 803 -10.43 5.72 -10.12
CA THR A 803 -10.44 4.39 -9.50
C THR A 803 -11.44 4.32 -8.34
N TRP A 804 -11.60 3.13 -7.76
CA TRP A 804 -12.43 2.89 -6.57
C TRP A 804 -13.85 3.50 -6.67
N PRO A 805 -14.62 3.19 -7.75
CA PRO A 805 -15.95 3.75 -7.90
C PRO A 805 -16.92 3.13 -6.89
N ALA A 806 -17.92 3.91 -6.48
CA ALA A 806 -19.13 3.44 -5.83
C ALA A 806 -20.34 4.05 -6.54
N LEU A 807 -21.51 3.39 -6.45
CA LEU A 807 -22.74 3.88 -7.08
C LEU A 807 -23.97 3.68 -6.20
N ASP A 808 -24.90 4.62 -6.28
CA ASP A 808 -26.29 4.47 -5.81
C ASP A 808 -27.21 5.27 -6.73
N LYS A 809 -28.26 4.62 -7.25
CA LYS A 809 -29.30 5.20 -8.14
C LYS A 809 -28.73 6.05 -9.27
N GLY A 810 -27.72 5.51 -9.97
CA GLY A 810 -27.07 6.16 -11.12
C GLY A 810 -26.12 7.31 -10.77
N SER A 811 -26.00 7.70 -9.51
CA SER A 811 -24.92 8.58 -9.04
C SER A 811 -23.67 7.75 -8.81
N VAL A 812 -22.51 8.24 -9.24
CA VAL A 812 -21.23 7.53 -9.16
C VAL A 812 -20.17 8.43 -8.54
N VAL A 813 -19.59 8.00 -7.44
CA VAL A 813 -18.38 8.64 -6.87
C VAL A 813 -17.16 7.81 -7.22
N PHE A 814 -16.00 8.46 -7.35
CA PHE A 814 -14.73 7.80 -7.66
C PHE A 814 -13.55 8.63 -7.13
N THR A 815 -12.42 7.96 -6.90
CA THR A 815 -11.15 8.56 -6.47
C THR A 815 -10.34 8.97 -7.70
N THR A 816 -9.69 10.14 -7.68
CA THR A 816 -8.98 10.64 -8.87
C THR A 816 -7.88 11.66 -8.57
N ASP A 817 -6.81 11.60 -9.37
CA ASP A 817 -5.68 12.53 -9.36
C ASP A 817 -5.84 13.72 -10.35
N ARG A 818 -7.03 13.93 -10.91
CA ARG A 818 -7.26 14.86 -12.04
C ARG A 818 -6.85 16.31 -11.81
N ARG A 819 -6.68 16.73 -10.55
CA ARG A 819 -6.22 18.07 -10.15
C ARG A 819 -4.77 18.09 -9.65
N ALA A 820 -4.05 16.98 -9.73
CA ALA A 820 -2.60 16.98 -9.55
C ALA A 820 -1.96 17.93 -10.57
N GLU A 821 -1.03 18.76 -10.09
CA GLU A 821 -0.29 19.72 -10.89
C GLU A 821 1.08 19.19 -11.31
N ARG A 822 1.56 18.12 -10.67
CA ARG A 822 2.83 17.47 -10.98
C ARG A 822 2.64 15.98 -11.23
N VAL A 823 3.48 15.42 -12.09
CA VAL A 823 3.48 13.97 -12.42
C VAL A 823 4.22 13.11 -11.39
N GLN A 824 4.88 13.73 -10.42
CA GLN A 824 5.63 13.09 -9.34
C GLN A 824 5.58 14.01 -8.12
N ARG A 825 5.68 13.45 -6.90
CA ARG A 825 5.63 14.20 -5.64
C ARG A 825 4.38 15.09 -5.51
N ASP A 826 3.27 14.65 -6.09
CA ASP A 826 1.95 15.24 -5.91
C ASP A 826 1.02 14.15 -5.40
N HIS A 827 0.58 14.31 -4.16
CA HIS A 827 -0.24 13.33 -3.46
C HIS A 827 -1.73 13.58 -3.63
N THR A 828 -2.13 14.43 -4.58
CA THR A 828 -3.53 14.76 -4.83
C THR A 828 -4.31 13.51 -5.24
N GLN A 829 -5.20 13.06 -4.36
CA GLN A 829 -6.28 12.14 -4.67
C GLN A 829 -7.56 12.72 -4.08
N GLU A 830 -8.60 12.76 -4.89
CA GLU A 830 -9.84 13.48 -4.54
C GLU A 830 -11.06 12.66 -4.90
N ILE A 831 -12.18 12.93 -4.25
CA ILE A 831 -13.45 12.28 -4.55
C ILE A 831 -14.27 13.19 -5.46
N PHE A 832 -14.61 12.67 -6.65
CA PHE A 832 -15.50 13.34 -7.60
C PHE A 832 -16.80 12.56 -7.77
N LEU A 833 -17.87 13.28 -8.07
CA LEU A 833 -19.21 12.77 -8.32
C LEU A 833 -19.62 13.04 -9.77
N THR A 834 -20.09 12.00 -10.46
CA THR A 834 -20.74 12.08 -11.77
C THR A 834 -22.06 11.29 -11.78
N HIS A 835 -22.78 11.35 -12.89
CA HIS A 835 -24.03 10.61 -13.08
C HIS A 835 -23.95 9.73 -14.32
N ALA A 836 -24.15 8.43 -14.13
CA ALA A 836 -24.27 7.48 -15.21
C ALA A 836 -25.67 7.61 -15.85
N LYS A 837 -25.71 7.98 -17.13
CA LYS A 837 -26.97 8.10 -17.88
C LYS A 837 -27.55 6.74 -18.28
#